data_AF-A0A2W0C6X0-F1
#
_entry.id   AF-A0A2W0C6X0-F1
#
_cell.length_a   1.000
_cell.length_b   1.000
_cell.length_c   1.000
_cell.angle_alpha   90.00
_cell.angle_beta   90.00
_cell.angle_gamma   90.00
#
_symmetry.space_group_name_H-M   'P 1'
#
loop_
_entity.id
_entity.type
_entity.pdbx_description
1 polymer ?
#
loop_
_entity_poly.entity_id
_entity_poly.type
_entity_poly.pdbx_seq_one_letter_code
_entity_poly.pdbx_strand_id
1 'polypeptide(L)'
;MLIGVYCKNDPLQMLPERRISAIVGEGWRQGVDVFFFDASSIDMEQESIKGKFQVGDFWMEKKVPLPDVILNEAPDPVESRPESENWLRRRVPFTIFLIHGKYEIQQKLETHFQEHMVPTERLLDLNELLAFLDEHNEIIVKPNQGHRGNSIFTVKREGQNYICRQHATERQLNYSALEKHLQDVLAQGPSIMQPYVPSMNEMQEVVDFRVHIQRNGTGGWVPTKVYPRIGAPNSVISNLSKGGRTGDTRNVLQQLLLDEADLKIREMEQLSIRMAEQINCSYPFLIDELGMDFIVKPDGKLLFLEANISPQTRFHERERAANMIEYAQYVAGAGRMVPNPVVAMLTADPVDKPLAAACAYAAKWNDAEFYYFGPTDVHAEWRFIKGYVYQNGEWEARYCPFPNVVYDRLKERGDANFGNVYAALRHVPFTDERKGGSFSKKNIYEMIQMDPELLEHLIPYQEVKHSDEVLAFIDMHGTSVIKPSLGSFGEDILIVQREEGGYTVKDHEHIRLMSEKEFIELITMIAAKNSHLIQKFIRSETQNGLPFHLRLHLVRNGEGAWSFLSASPFLSTQSDHKVVNHPGSLRAFTTWDWLSRHEYPDKQEAMFATLQQLGLRIANYISANISERICELGIDVGIDPLCKVWLFEANMNKIGSTHREFEVAQNIVPFALSLQ
;
A
#
# COMPACT_ATOMS: atom_id res chain seq x y z
N MET A 1 -20.36 11.46 -21.89
CA MET A 1 -18.94 11.35 -21.49
C MET A 1 -18.12 11.36 -22.77
N LEU A 2 -16.99 12.05 -22.77
CA LEU A 2 -16.15 12.25 -23.93
C LEU A 2 -14.83 11.47 -23.78
N ILE A 3 -14.59 10.48 -24.65
CA ILE A 3 -13.40 9.63 -24.67
C ILE A 3 -12.52 9.99 -25.86
N GLY A 4 -11.26 10.34 -25.60
CA GLY A 4 -10.28 10.59 -26.63
C GLY A 4 -9.42 9.36 -26.92
N VAL A 5 -9.42 8.87 -28.16
CA VAL A 5 -8.48 7.85 -28.65
C VAL A 5 -7.26 8.54 -29.23
N TYR A 6 -6.11 8.30 -28.62
CA TYR A 6 -4.88 9.02 -28.88
C TYR A 6 -3.77 8.09 -29.35
N CYS A 7 -3.06 8.51 -30.39
CA CYS A 7 -1.74 8.02 -30.78
C CYS A 7 -0.84 9.23 -31.04
N LYS A 8 0.49 9.09 -30.90
CA LYS A 8 1.43 10.19 -31.23
C LYS A 8 1.27 10.72 -32.67
N ASN A 9 0.98 9.81 -33.60
CA ASN A 9 0.63 10.09 -35.01
C ASN A 9 -0.84 9.73 -35.28
N ASP A 10 -1.39 10.16 -36.43
CA ASP A 10 -2.80 9.98 -36.78
C ASP A 10 -3.32 8.54 -36.50
N PRO A 11 -4.16 8.36 -35.47
CA PRO A 11 -4.63 7.03 -35.06
C PRO A 11 -5.46 6.34 -36.15
N LEU A 12 -6.09 7.09 -37.05
CA LEU A 12 -6.86 6.52 -38.17
C LEU A 12 -5.97 5.84 -39.23
N GLN A 13 -4.68 6.17 -39.25
CA GLN A 13 -3.69 5.52 -40.13
C GLN A 13 -2.89 4.44 -39.39
N MET A 14 -2.69 4.62 -38.09
CA MET A 14 -1.88 3.72 -37.25
C MET A 14 -2.64 2.47 -36.82
N LEU A 15 -3.94 2.58 -36.55
CA LEU A 15 -4.74 1.49 -36.01
C LEU A 15 -5.43 0.70 -37.13
N PRO A 16 -5.61 -0.63 -36.97
CA PRO A 16 -6.40 -1.42 -37.90
C PRO A 16 -7.85 -0.93 -37.98
N GLU A 17 -8.44 -0.90 -39.17
CA GLU A 17 -9.83 -0.48 -39.40
C GLU A 17 -10.84 -1.22 -38.52
N ARG A 18 -10.62 -2.53 -38.29
CA ARG A 18 -11.46 -3.35 -37.41
C ARG A 18 -11.43 -2.88 -35.96
N ARG A 19 -10.28 -2.40 -35.48
CA ARG A 19 -10.11 -1.87 -34.13
C ARG A 19 -10.83 -0.54 -33.99
N ILE A 20 -10.63 0.37 -34.95
CA ILE A 20 -11.33 1.66 -35.00
C ILE A 20 -12.85 1.44 -34.98
N SER A 21 -13.34 0.56 -35.86
CA SER A 21 -14.77 0.25 -35.96
C SER A 21 -15.33 -0.38 -34.68
N ALA A 22 -14.57 -1.23 -33.99
CA ALA A 22 -14.99 -1.83 -32.72
C ALA A 22 -15.06 -0.79 -31.60
N ILE A 23 -14.06 0.07 -31.47
CA ILE A 23 -14.02 1.15 -30.47
C ILE A 23 -15.18 2.13 -30.69
N VAL A 24 -15.41 2.55 -31.93
CA VAL A 24 -16.55 3.42 -32.26
C VAL A 24 -17.87 2.70 -31.95
N GLY A 25 -18.06 1.49 -32.48
CA GLY A 25 -19.30 0.73 -32.27
C GLY A 25 -19.65 0.53 -30.80
N GLU A 26 -18.66 0.20 -29.96
CA GLU A 26 -18.84 0.06 -28.51
C GLU A 26 -19.08 1.40 -27.81
N GLY A 27 -18.42 2.48 -28.25
CA GLY A 27 -18.70 3.83 -27.76
C GLY A 27 -20.18 4.20 -27.94
N TRP A 28 -20.72 3.99 -29.15
CA TRP A 28 -22.13 4.22 -29.44
C TRP A 28 -23.05 3.31 -28.62
N ARG A 29 -22.73 2.01 -28.52
CA ARG A 29 -23.54 1.04 -27.76
C ARG A 29 -23.60 1.38 -26.27
N GLN A 30 -22.51 1.89 -25.71
CA GLN A 30 -22.39 2.23 -24.30
C GLN A 30 -22.74 3.70 -23.97
N GLY A 31 -23.15 4.49 -24.98
CA GLY A 31 -23.61 5.87 -24.77
C GLY A 31 -22.51 6.88 -24.47
N VAL A 32 -21.30 6.66 -25.00
CA VAL A 32 -20.15 7.57 -24.86
C VAL A 32 -19.72 8.12 -26.22
N ASP A 33 -19.30 9.38 -26.23
CA ASP A 33 -18.79 10.03 -27.43
C ASP A 33 -17.30 9.73 -27.57
N VAL A 34 -16.92 9.06 -28.66
CA VAL A 34 -15.52 8.72 -28.94
C VAL A 34 -15.00 9.55 -30.12
N PHE A 35 -13.80 10.11 -29.96
CA PHE A 35 -13.11 10.80 -31.04
C PHE A 35 -11.63 10.46 -31.08
N PHE A 36 -11.03 10.68 -32.24
CA PHE A 36 -9.65 10.30 -32.53
C PHE A 36 -8.81 11.54 -32.77
N PHE A 37 -7.60 11.59 -32.20
CA PHE A 37 -6.70 12.73 -32.35
C PHE A 37 -5.23 12.32 -32.17
N ASP A 38 -4.33 13.17 -32.63
CA ASP A 38 -2.88 12.99 -32.47
C ASP A 38 -2.23 14.14 -31.68
N ALA A 39 -0.92 14.04 -31.45
CA ALA A 39 -0.19 15.02 -30.65
C ALA A 39 -0.20 16.44 -31.23
N SER A 40 -0.35 16.58 -32.55
CA SER A 40 -0.40 17.87 -33.26
C SER A 40 -1.76 18.55 -33.16
N SER A 41 -2.79 17.79 -32.77
CA SER A 41 -4.17 18.24 -32.67
C SER A 41 -4.52 18.91 -31.33
N ILE A 42 -3.57 18.93 -30.39
CA ILE A 42 -3.71 19.47 -29.04
C ILE A 42 -3.36 20.96 -29.03
N ASP A 43 -4.32 21.81 -28.68
CA ASP A 43 -4.16 23.25 -28.49
C ASP A 43 -4.03 23.54 -26.99
N MET A 44 -2.78 23.69 -26.53
CA MET A 44 -2.45 23.88 -25.11
C MET A 44 -2.83 25.27 -24.57
N GLU A 45 -2.94 26.28 -25.43
CA GLU A 45 -3.31 27.64 -25.02
C GLU A 45 -4.82 27.75 -24.80
N GLN A 46 -5.61 27.15 -25.68
CA GLN A 46 -7.08 27.18 -25.61
C GLN A 46 -7.66 25.97 -24.86
N GLU A 47 -6.80 25.13 -24.29
CA GLU A 47 -7.14 23.87 -23.60
C GLU A 47 -8.18 23.02 -24.36
N SER A 48 -7.90 22.74 -25.62
CA SER A 48 -8.85 22.11 -26.54
C SER A 48 -8.16 21.18 -27.53
N ILE A 49 -8.95 20.30 -28.16
CA ILE A 49 -8.44 19.30 -29.10
C ILE A 49 -9.24 19.36 -30.39
N LYS A 50 -8.56 19.30 -31.53
CA LYS A 50 -9.20 19.02 -32.83
C LYS A 50 -9.35 17.51 -32.98
N GLY A 51 -10.56 17.01 -32.77
CA GLY A 51 -10.89 15.59 -32.80
C GLY A 51 -11.65 15.18 -34.05
N LYS A 52 -11.37 13.97 -34.57
CA LYS A 52 -12.14 13.34 -35.65
C LYS A 52 -13.21 12.41 -35.07
N PHE A 53 -14.46 12.65 -35.43
CA PHE A 53 -15.63 11.85 -35.03
C PHE A 53 -16.16 11.08 -36.23
N GLN A 54 -16.56 9.83 -36.01
CA GLN A 54 -17.27 9.07 -37.04
C GLN A 54 -18.77 9.44 -37.01
N VAL A 55 -19.29 9.94 -38.14
CA VAL A 55 -20.70 10.29 -38.35
C VAL A 55 -21.19 9.53 -39.58
N GLY A 56 -21.86 8.40 -39.35
CA GLY A 56 -22.15 7.44 -40.42
C GLY A 56 -20.86 6.91 -41.04
N ASP A 57 -20.75 7.01 -42.36
CA ASP A 57 -19.58 6.55 -43.12
C ASP A 57 -18.48 7.62 -43.27
N PHE A 58 -18.66 8.81 -42.67
CA PHE A 58 -17.74 9.94 -42.83
C PHE A 58 -17.06 10.32 -41.51
N TRP A 59 -15.83 10.83 -41.63
CA TRP A 59 -15.09 11.44 -40.53
C TRP A 59 -15.28 12.95 -40.53
N MET A 60 -15.72 13.49 -39.39
CA MET A 60 -15.92 14.93 -39.19
C MET A 60 -14.95 15.44 -38.14
N GLU A 61 -14.17 16.47 -38.48
CA GLU A 61 -13.30 17.14 -37.53
C GLU A 61 -14.08 18.22 -36.74
N LYS A 62 -13.89 18.24 -35.42
CA LYS A 62 -14.50 19.20 -34.51
C LYS A 62 -13.49 19.65 -33.47
N LYS A 63 -13.53 20.92 -33.07
CA LYS A 63 -12.81 21.42 -31.89
C LYS A 63 -13.65 21.08 -30.65
N VAL A 64 -13.06 20.38 -29.68
CA VAL A 64 -13.73 19.90 -28.46
C VAL A 64 -12.89 20.27 -27.22
N PRO A 65 -13.51 20.34 -26.02
CA PRO A 65 -12.74 20.47 -24.78
C PRO A 65 -11.88 19.22 -24.54
N LEU A 66 -11.03 19.28 -23.50
CA LEU A 66 -10.29 18.10 -23.05
C LEU A 66 -11.28 16.95 -22.70
N PRO A 67 -10.97 15.71 -23.11
CA PRO A 67 -11.81 14.56 -22.81
C PRO A 67 -11.81 14.21 -21.32
N ASP A 68 -12.79 13.40 -20.91
CA ASP A 68 -12.89 12.86 -19.56
C ASP A 68 -11.79 11.81 -19.28
N VAL A 69 -11.33 11.11 -20.32
CA VAL A 69 -10.29 10.06 -20.26
C VAL A 69 -9.67 9.84 -21.65
N ILE A 70 -8.40 9.43 -21.65
CA ILE A 70 -7.66 9.07 -22.86
C ILE A 70 -7.43 7.55 -22.96
N LEU A 71 -7.85 7.00 -24.10
CA LEU A 71 -7.41 5.70 -24.61
C LEU A 71 -6.14 5.89 -25.45
N ASN A 72 -4.97 5.80 -24.82
CA ASN A 72 -3.69 5.99 -25.49
C ASN A 72 -3.18 4.69 -26.14
N GLU A 73 -3.84 4.30 -27.22
CA GLU A 73 -3.45 3.16 -28.05
C GLU A 73 -2.00 3.31 -28.52
N ALA A 74 -1.20 2.25 -28.37
CA ALA A 74 0.24 2.25 -28.67
C ALA A 74 1.05 3.30 -27.88
N PRO A 75 1.15 3.17 -26.54
CA PRO A 75 1.90 4.11 -25.70
C PRO A 75 3.39 4.19 -26.05
N ASP A 76 3.92 5.41 -26.15
CA ASP A 76 5.35 5.65 -26.30
C ASP A 76 6.10 5.64 -24.95
N PRO A 77 7.39 5.24 -24.94
CA PRO A 77 8.29 5.45 -23.81
C PRO A 77 8.32 6.92 -23.38
N VAL A 78 8.53 7.16 -22.08
CA VAL A 78 8.45 8.52 -21.49
C VAL A 78 9.37 9.50 -22.22
N GLU A 79 10.55 9.05 -22.60
CA GLU A 79 11.60 9.81 -23.29
C GLU A 79 11.22 10.19 -24.72
N SER A 80 10.26 9.48 -25.32
CA SER A 80 9.82 9.66 -26.71
C SER A 80 8.50 10.43 -26.85
N ARG A 81 7.87 10.80 -25.72
CA ARG A 81 6.58 11.50 -25.70
C ARG A 81 6.74 12.98 -26.09
N PRO A 82 5.86 13.51 -26.95
CA PRO A 82 5.85 14.94 -27.25
C PRO A 82 5.40 15.75 -26.02
N GLU A 83 5.82 17.02 -25.96
CA GLU A 83 5.45 17.93 -24.87
C GLU A 83 3.93 18.07 -24.70
N SER A 84 3.18 18.08 -25.81
CA SER A 84 1.73 18.16 -25.80
C SER A 84 1.05 16.97 -25.08
N GLU A 85 1.60 15.77 -25.20
CA GLU A 85 1.12 14.61 -24.45
C GLU A 85 1.44 14.75 -22.96
N ASN A 86 2.67 15.17 -22.61
CA ASN A 86 3.06 15.40 -21.23
C ASN A 86 2.19 16.48 -20.56
N TRP A 87 1.84 17.52 -21.32
CA TRP A 87 0.90 18.56 -20.89
C TRP A 87 -0.51 18.00 -20.66
N LEU A 88 -0.98 17.09 -21.54
CA LEU A 88 -2.30 16.48 -21.46
C LEU A 88 -2.42 15.47 -20.30
N ARG A 89 -1.39 14.64 -20.07
CA ARG A 89 -1.33 13.67 -18.96
C ARG A 89 -1.42 14.32 -17.58
N ARG A 90 -1.08 15.61 -17.44
CA ARG A 90 -1.24 16.39 -16.20
C ARG A 90 -2.68 16.81 -15.94
N ARG A 91 -3.57 16.68 -16.94
CA ARG A 91 -4.95 17.22 -16.92
C ARG A 91 -6.02 16.15 -17.10
N VAL A 92 -5.73 15.12 -17.90
CA VAL A 92 -6.69 14.06 -18.25
C VAL A 92 -6.09 12.71 -17.89
N PRO A 93 -6.86 11.77 -17.29
CA PRO A 93 -6.38 10.43 -17.00
C PRO A 93 -6.19 9.61 -18.28
N PHE A 94 -5.17 8.75 -18.29
CA PHE A 94 -4.83 7.84 -19.38
C PHE A 94 -5.03 6.40 -18.92
N THR A 95 -5.45 5.50 -19.83
CA THR A 95 -5.76 4.11 -19.46
C THR A 95 -4.59 3.14 -19.59
N ILE A 96 -3.67 3.36 -20.54
CA ILE A 96 -2.61 2.39 -20.87
C ILE A 96 -1.24 2.88 -20.39
N PHE A 97 -0.51 2.01 -19.68
CA PHE A 97 0.84 2.30 -19.18
C PHE A 97 1.83 1.20 -19.58
N LEU A 98 3.06 1.61 -19.91
CA LEU A 98 4.14 0.66 -20.19
C LEU A 98 4.59 -0.03 -18.90
N ILE A 99 4.85 -1.33 -18.99
CA ILE A 99 5.36 -2.15 -17.89
C ILE A 99 6.77 -2.68 -18.20
N HIS A 100 7.42 -3.30 -17.23
CA HIS A 100 8.74 -3.89 -17.40
C HIS A 100 8.75 -5.06 -18.41
N GLY A 101 9.95 -5.49 -18.82
CA GLY A 101 10.15 -6.58 -19.77
C GLY A 101 9.82 -7.97 -19.20
N LYS A 102 9.95 -8.98 -20.06
CA LYS A 102 9.56 -10.37 -19.78
C LYS A 102 10.29 -10.94 -18.56
N TYR A 103 11.60 -10.66 -18.43
CA TYR A 103 12.41 -11.10 -17.30
C TYR A 103 11.89 -10.54 -15.98
N GLU A 104 11.65 -9.23 -15.92
CA GLU A 104 11.21 -8.57 -14.70
C GLU A 104 9.82 -9.05 -14.27
N ILE A 105 8.92 -9.33 -15.23
CA ILE A 105 7.61 -9.91 -14.96
C ILE A 105 7.75 -11.33 -14.39
N GLN A 106 8.63 -12.16 -14.98
CA GLN A 106 8.92 -13.52 -14.49
C GLN A 106 9.37 -13.49 -13.03
N GLN A 107 10.37 -12.66 -12.71
CA GLN A 107 10.90 -12.51 -11.34
C GLN A 107 9.82 -12.07 -10.33
N LYS A 108 8.87 -11.21 -10.73
CA LYS A 108 7.77 -10.75 -9.87
C LYS A 108 6.74 -11.84 -9.55
N LEU A 109 6.65 -12.86 -10.40
CA LEU A 109 5.72 -13.97 -10.25
C LEU A 109 6.36 -15.19 -9.57
N GLU A 110 7.67 -15.40 -9.73
CA GLU A 110 8.42 -16.58 -9.28
C GLU A 110 8.09 -16.99 -7.84
N THR A 111 8.07 -16.02 -6.90
CA THR A 111 7.83 -16.29 -5.47
C THR A 111 6.45 -16.88 -5.17
N HIS A 112 5.43 -16.53 -5.95
CA HIS A 112 4.03 -16.91 -5.68
C HIS A 112 3.50 -17.99 -6.61
N PHE A 113 4.16 -18.23 -7.74
CA PHE A 113 3.68 -19.10 -8.81
C PHE A 113 4.74 -20.09 -9.33
N GLN A 114 5.79 -20.37 -8.54
CA GLN A 114 6.94 -21.20 -8.92
C GLN A 114 6.56 -22.50 -9.65
N GLU A 115 5.48 -23.17 -9.22
CA GLU A 115 5.02 -24.43 -9.83
C GLU A 115 4.60 -24.28 -11.30
N HIS A 116 4.19 -23.09 -11.71
CA HIS A 116 3.76 -22.74 -13.05
C HIS A 116 4.84 -22.02 -13.87
N MET A 117 5.99 -21.68 -13.29
CA MET A 117 7.01 -20.91 -14.01
C MET A 117 7.89 -21.80 -14.87
N VAL A 118 8.39 -21.22 -15.96
CA VAL A 118 9.49 -21.79 -16.75
C VAL A 118 10.78 -21.11 -16.27
N PRO A 119 11.84 -21.86 -15.92
CA PRO A 119 13.13 -21.27 -15.56
C PRO A 119 13.54 -20.22 -16.58
N THR A 120 13.83 -19.00 -16.12
CA THR A 120 14.10 -17.86 -17.00
C THR A 120 15.32 -17.10 -16.51
N GLU A 121 16.32 -17.01 -17.37
CA GLU A 121 17.55 -16.27 -17.10
C GLU A 121 17.79 -15.18 -18.15
N ARG A 122 18.55 -14.15 -17.75
CA ARG A 122 19.06 -13.17 -18.71
C ARG A 122 20.19 -13.81 -19.50
N LEU A 123 20.28 -13.47 -20.78
CA LEU A 123 21.38 -13.87 -21.64
C LEU A 123 22.42 -12.76 -21.64
N LEU A 124 23.56 -12.95 -20.96
CA LEU A 124 24.64 -11.94 -20.94
C LEU A 124 25.80 -12.31 -21.87
N ASP A 125 26.19 -13.58 -21.92
CA ASP A 125 27.27 -14.06 -22.78
C ASP A 125 27.12 -15.54 -23.18
N LEU A 126 28.11 -16.03 -23.95
CA LEU A 126 28.12 -17.41 -24.43
C LEU A 126 28.33 -18.43 -23.31
N ASN A 127 29.10 -18.10 -22.26
CA ASN A 127 29.36 -19.03 -21.17
C ASN A 127 28.08 -19.32 -20.38
N GLU A 128 27.30 -18.27 -20.09
CA GLU A 128 25.99 -18.43 -19.46
C GLU A 128 25.03 -19.24 -20.32
N LEU A 129 24.98 -18.95 -21.63
CA LEU A 129 24.18 -19.73 -22.57
C LEU A 129 24.55 -21.22 -22.53
N LEU A 130 25.84 -21.53 -22.54
CA LEU A 130 26.33 -22.91 -22.54
C LEU A 130 26.06 -23.61 -21.20
N ALA A 131 26.22 -22.92 -20.08
CA ALA A 131 25.89 -23.45 -18.76
C ALA A 131 24.40 -23.80 -18.64
N PHE A 132 23.53 -22.87 -19.07
CA PHE A 132 22.09 -23.07 -19.08
C PHE A 132 21.66 -24.17 -20.07
N LEU A 133 22.34 -24.27 -21.22
CA LEU A 133 22.13 -25.35 -22.20
C LEU A 133 22.52 -26.72 -21.64
N ASP A 134 23.61 -26.81 -20.88
CA ASP A 134 24.08 -28.07 -20.29
C ASP A 134 23.10 -28.57 -19.20
N GLU A 135 22.38 -27.67 -18.52
CA GLU A 135 21.32 -28.03 -17.57
C GLU A 135 20.02 -28.49 -18.28
N HIS A 136 19.66 -27.85 -19.40
CA HIS A 136 18.32 -27.99 -19.99
C HIS A 136 18.24 -28.69 -21.36
N ASN A 137 19.37 -29.15 -21.92
CA ASN A 137 19.53 -29.85 -23.22
C ASN A 137 19.16 -29.06 -24.49
N GLU A 138 18.00 -28.39 -24.52
CA GLU A 138 17.58 -27.48 -25.59
C GLU A 138 16.91 -26.25 -24.97
N ILE A 139 17.34 -25.08 -25.40
CA ILE A 139 16.90 -23.79 -24.84
C ILE A 139 16.34 -22.91 -25.95
N ILE A 140 15.45 -21.99 -25.59
CA ILE A 140 14.92 -20.96 -26.47
C ILE A 140 15.42 -19.59 -26.02
N VAL A 141 15.99 -18.84 -26.96
CA VAL A 141 16.42 -17.46 -26.76
C VAL A 141 15.38 -16.53 -27.35
N LYS A 142 14.96 -15.52 -26.58
CA LYS A 142 13.98 -14.52 -27.02
C LYS A 142 14.36 -13.12 -26.51
N PRO A 143 14.08 -12.05 -27.25
CA PRO A 143 14.26 -10.68 -26.76
C PRO A 143 13.46 -10.42 -25.47
N ASN A 144 14.04 -9.68 -24.53
CA ASN A 144 13.36 -9.28 -23.28
C ASN A 144 12.19 -8.31 -23.56
N GLN A 145 12.32 -7.50 -24.60
CA GLN A 145 11.28 -6.61 -25.12
C GLN A 145 11.21 -6.70 -26.65
N GLY A 146 10.02 -6.52 -27.21
CA GLY A 146 9.80 -6.49 -28.66
C GLY A 146 8.59 -7.30 -29.13
N HIS A 147 8.08 -6.94 -30.31
CA HIS A 147 6.91 -7.58 -30.93
C HIS A 147 7.32 -8.36 -32.19
N ARG A 148 6.59 -9.45 -32.50
CA ARG A 148 6.63 -10.22 -33.77
C ARG A 148 7.70 -11.32 -33.92
N GLY A 149 8.54 -11.58 -32.91
CA GLY A 149 9.35 -12.81 -32.83
C GLY A 149 10.39 -12.98 -33.96
N ASN A 150 11.03 -11.90 -34.40
CA ASN A 150 12.06 -11.92 -35.46
C ASN A 150 13.43 -12.45 -35.00
N SER A 151 13.71 -12.44 -33.71
CA SER A 151 15.00 -12.84 -33.14
C SER A 151 14.85 -14.00 -32.13
N ILE A 152 13.86 -14.87 -32.33
CA ILE A 152 13.61 -16.04 -31.47
C ILE A 152 14.19 -17.28 -32.15
N PHE A 153 15.05 -18.02 -31.45
CA PHE A 153 15.65 -19.25 -31.94
C PHE A 153 15.86 -20.25 -30.79
N THR A 154 15.91 -21.55 -31.13
CA THR A 154 16.32 -22.59 -30.19
C THR A 154 17.78 -22.96 -30.40
N VAL A 155 18.44 -23.44 -29.36
CA VAL A 155 19.81 -23.97 -29.39
C VAL A 155 19.81 -25.33 -28.72
N LYS A 156 20.37 -26.33 -29.41
CA LYS A 156 20.58 -27.70 -28.89
C LYS A 156 22.03 -28.13 -29.13
N ARG A 157 22.65 -28.78 -28.15
CA ARG A 157 24.00 -29.37 -28.30
C ARG A 157 23.92 -30.68 -29.09
N GLU A 158 24.78 -30.84 -30.10
CA GLU A 158 24.94 -32.08 -30.87
C GLU A 158 26.43 -32.37 -31.10
N GLY A 159 27.01 -33.21 -30.24
CA GLY A 159 28.44 -33.50 -30.25
C GLY A 159 29.27 -32.24 -29.97
N GLN A 160 30.13 -31.87 -30.93
CA GLN A 160 30.96 -30.65 -30.85
C GLN A 160 30.28 -29.40 -31.46
N ASN A 161 29.10 -29.57 -32.05
CA ASN A 161 28.35 -28.51 -32.72
C ASN A 161 27.05 -28.17 -31.97
N TYR A 162 26.40 -27.12 -32.42
CA TYR A 162 25.14 -26.61 -31.90
C TYR A 162 24.12 -26.50 -33.04
N ILE A 163 22.94 -27.11 -32.87
CA ILE A 163 21.83 -26.95 -33.78
C ILE A 163 21.05 -25.71 -33.33
N CYS A 164 21.00 -24.70 -34.20
CA CYS A 164 20.20 -23.50 -34.01
C CYS A 164 19.00 -23.53 -34.95
N ARG A 165 17.78 -23.45 -34.39
CA ARG A 165 16.54 -23.41 -35.19
C ARG A 165 15.87 -22.06 -35.07
N GLN A 166 15.63 -21.42 -36.20
CA GLN A 166 14.91 -20.16 -36.28
C GLN A 166 13.79 -20.31 -37.32
N HIS A 167 12.54 -20.21 -36.88
CA HIS A 167 11.37 -20.55 -37.69
C HIS A 167 11.46 -21.98 -38.25
N ALA A 168 11.37 -22.14 -39.57
CA ALA A 168 11.53 -23.41 -40.27
C ALA A 168 12.97 -23.64 -40.78
N THR A 169 13.93 -22.78 -40.38
CA THR A 169 15.33 -22.92 -40.78
C THR A 169 16.13 -23.54 -39.65
N GLU A 170 16.91 -24.58 -39.98
CA GLU A 170 17.88 -25.19 -39.08
C GLU A 170 19.29 -24.90 -39.57
N ARG A 171 20.20 -24.53 -38.65
CA ARG A 171 21.61 -24.29 -38.94
C ARG A 171 22.46 -25.02 -37.92
N GLN A 172 23.47 -25.75 -38.38
CA GLN A 172 24.48 -26.33 -37.52
C GLN A 172 25.65 -25.34 -37.39
N LEU A 173 25.95 -24.91 -36.16
CA LEU A 173 26.99 -23.95 -35.83
C LEU A 173 28.09 -24.61 -35.01
N ASN A 174 29.35 -24.31 -35.30
CA ASN A 174 30.44 -24.59 -34.36
C ASN A 174 30.50 -23.51 -33.27
N TYR A 175 31.38 -23.66 -32.29
CA TYR A 175 31.54 -22.72 -31.17
C TYR A 175 31.70 -21.26 -31.64
N SER A 176 32.63 -20.99 -32.57
CA SER A 176 32.91 -19.63 -33.05
C SER A 176 31.74 -19.01 -33.83
N ALA A 177 31.01 -19.84 -34.59
CA ALA A 177 29.82 -19.39 -35.31
C ALA A 177 28.64 -19.09 -34.36
N LEU A 178 28.48 -19.89 -33.29
CA LEU A 178 27.48 -19.63 -32.24
C LEU A 178 27.82 -18.36 -31.46
N GLU A 179 29.09 -18.15 -31.10
CA GLU A 179 29.58 -16.94 -30.43
C GLU A 179 29.25 -15.69 -31.24
N LYS A 180 29.57 -15.71 -32.54
CA LYS A 180 29.25 -14.60 -33.44
C LYS A 180 27.74 -14.36 -33.54
N HIS A 181 26.96 -15.43 -33.68
CA HIS A 181 25.50 -15.31 -33.75
C HIS A 181 24.92 -14.68 -32.46
N LEU A 182 25.45 -15.08 -31.30
CA LEU A 182 25.04 -14.54 -30.02
C LEU A 182 25.41 -13.06 -29.86
N GLN A 183 26.60 -12.66 -30.31
CA GLN A 183 27.00 -11.24 -30.35
C GLN A 183 26.04 -10.41 -31.20
N ASP A 184 25.62 -10.92 -32.36
CA ASP A 184 24.64 -10.24 -33.23
C ASP A 184 23.25 -10.11 -32.55
N VAL A 185 22.87 -11.07 -31.70
CA VAL A 185 21.61 -11.04 -30.94
C VAL A 185 21.70 -10.03 -29.80
N LEU A 186 22.79 -10.05 -29.01
CA LEU A 186 22.99 -9.12 -27.89
C LEU A 186 23.16 -7.68 -28.36
N ALA A 187 23.72 -7.46 -29.56
CA ALA A 187 23.80 -6.15 -30.19
C ALA A 187 22.42 -5.54 -30.53
N GLN A 188 21.38 -6.38 -30.68
CA GLN A 188 20.00 -5.91 -30.91
C GLN A 188 19.27 -5.52 -29.62
N GLY A 189 19.75 -5.96 -28.47
CA GLY A 189 19.23 -5.59 -27.16
C GLY A 189 19.15 -6.75 -26.16
N PRO A 190 18.67 -6.48 -24.93
CA PRO A 190 18.58 -7.47 -23.87
C PRO A 190 17.73 -8.67 -24.29
N SER A 191 18.22 -9.86 -24.01
CA SER A 191 17.56 -11.14 -24.32
C SER A 191 17.48 -12.03 -23.09
N ILE A 192 16.56 -12.97 -23.12
CA ILE A 192 16.38 -14.00 -22.10
C ILE A 192 16.47 -15.38 -22.72
N MET A 193 16.81 -16.35 -21.88
CA MET A 193 16.84 -17.77 -22.21
C MET A 193 15.90 -18.55 -21.28
N GLN A 194 15.22 -19.54 -21.87
CA GLN A 194 14.30 -20.44 -21.18
C GLN A 194 14.52 -21.88 -21.71
N PRO A 195 14.23 -22.94 -20.92
CA PRO A 195 14.15 -24.29 -21.45
C PRO A 195 13.13 -24.36 -22.59
N TYR A 196 13.47 -25.05 -23.68
CA TYR A 196 12.55 -25.24 -24.78
C TYR A 196 11.61 -26.42 -24.47
N VAL A 197 10.39 -26.10 -24.05
CA VAL A 197 9.36 -27.07 -23.61
C VAL A 197 8.07 -26.99 -24.44
N PRO A 198 8.12 -27.26 -25.76
CA PRO A 198 6.95 -27.12 -26.62
C PRO A 198 5.85 -28.13 -26.26
N SER A 199 4.60 -27.69 -26.30
CA SER A 199 3.46 -28.60 -26.45
C SER A 199 3.11 -28.70 -27.93
N MET A 200 2.76 -29.90 -28.40
CA MET A 200 2.51 -30.16 -29.82
C MET A 200 1.18 -30.86 -29.99
N ASN A 201 0.46 -30.49 -31.06
CA ASN A 201 -0.74 -31.23 -31.47
C ASN A 201 -0.38 -32.53 -32.22
N GLU A 202 -1.40 -33.30 -32.62
CA GLU A 202 -1.23 -34.55 -33.38
C GLU A 202 -0.44 -34.37 -34.69
N MET A 203 -0.47 -33.17 -35.27
CA MET A 203 0.24 -32.83 -36.51
C MET A 203 1.68 -32.34 -36.26
N GLN A 204 2.21 -32.47 -35.04
CA GLN A 204 3.53 -31.97 -34.62
C GLN A 204 3.69 -30.45 -34.77
N GLU A 205 2.59 -29.70 -34.71
CA GLU A 205 2.62 -28.24 -34.69
C GLU A 205 2.68 -27.76 -33.24
N VAL A 206 3.58 -26.79 -32.96
CA VAL A 206 3.70 -26.19 -31.61
C VAL A 206 2.44 -25.42 -31.26
N VAL A 207 1.93 -25.64 -30.05
CA VAL A 207 0.72 -25.00 -29.51
C VAL A 207 1.04 -24.31 -28.20
N ASP A 208 0.61 -23.04 -28.08
CA ASP A 208 0.43 -22.36 -26.81
C ASP A 208 -0.98 -21.76 -26.72
N PHE A 209 -1.37 -21.34 -25.53
CA PHE A 209 -2.66 -20.73 -25.25
C PHE A 209 -2.46 -19.30 -24.80
N ARG A 210 -3.08 -18.36 -25.52
CA ARG A 210 -3.17 -16.98 -25.08
C ARG A 210 -4.45 -16.77 -24.28
N VAL A 211 -4.28 -16.26 -23.07
CA VAL A 211 -5.34 -15.67 -22.25
C VAL A 211 -5.21 -14.16 -22.33
N HIS A 212 -6.18 -13.51 -22.96
CA HIS A 212 -6.35 -12.07 -22.93
C HIS A 212 -7.28 -11.71 -21.78
N ILE A 213 -6.79 -10.90 -20.85
CA ILE A 213 -7.55 -10.36 -19.73
C ILE A 213 -7.53 -8.83 -19.76
N GLN A 214 -8.60 -8.22 -19.29
CA GLN A 214 -8.75 -6.76 -19.21
C GLN A 214 -9.39 -6.36 -17.91
N ARG A 215 -9.21 -5.10 -17.51
CA ARG A 215 -10.07 -4.51 -16.49
C ARG A 215 -11.44 -4.20 -17.08
N ASN A 216 -12.47 -4.38 -16.26
CA ASN A 216 -13.85 -4.06 -16.60
C ASN A 216 -14.27 -2.69 -16.04
N GLY A 217 -15.56 -2.35 -16.14
CA GLY A 217 -16.13 -1.12 -15.60
C GLY A 217 -16.13 -0.96 -14.08
N THR A 218 -15.68 -1.96 -13.32
CA THR A 218 -15.45 -1.84 -11.87
C THR A 218 -13.96 -1.75 -11.53
N GLY A 219 -13.09 -1.73 -12.54
CA GLY A 219 -11.64 -1.78 -12.38
C GLY A 219 -11.11 -3.18 -12.04
N GLY A 220 -11.93 -4.23 -12.01
CA GLY A 220 -11.51 -5.60 -11.71
C GLY A 220 -11.08 -6.36 -12.97
N TRP A 221 -10.19 -7.35 -12.83
CA TRP A 221 -9.77 -8.21 -13.95
C TRP A 221 -10.85 -9.17 -14.40
N VAL A 222 -11.08 -9.26 -15.71
CA VAL A 222 -11.98 -10.22 -16.35
C VAL A 222 -11.31 -10.91 -17.54
N PRO A 223 -11.57 -12.22 -17.77
CA PRO A 223 -11.16 -12.88 -19.00
C PRO A 223 -11.90 -12.29 -20.20
N THR A 224 -11.16 -11.84 -21.20
CA THR A 224 -11.71 -11.33 -22.46
C THR A 224 -11.75 -12.42 -23.52
N LYS A 225 -10.65 -13.17 -23.68
CA LYS A 225 -10.58 -14.26 -24.65
C LYS A 225 -9.48 -15.26 -24.30
N VAL A 226 -9.82 -16.55 -24.34
CA VAL A 226 -8.84 -17.64 -24.35
C VAL A 226 -8.81 -18.27 -25.74
N TYR A 227 -7.63 -18.37 -26.36
CA TYR A 227 -7.50 -19.00 -27.67
C TYR A 227 -6.13 -19.66 -27.88
N PRO A 228 -6.08 -20.80 -28.60
CA PRO A 228 -4.84 -21.44 -28.96
C PRO A 228 -4.15 -20.67 -30.10
N ARG A 229 -2.83 -20.60 -30.04
CA ARG A 229 -1.96 -20.21 -31.15
C ARG A 229 -1.23 -21.46 -31.61
N ILE A 230 -1.41 -21.80 -32.87
CA ILE A 230 -0.83 -22.98 -33.50
C ILE A 230 0.24 -22.50 -34.48
N GLY A 231 1.46 -23.00 -34.32
CA GLY A 231 2.60 -22.70 -35.18
C GLY A 231 2.39 -23.22 -36.60
N ALA A 232 3.07 -22.62 -37.57
CA ALA A 232 3.18 -23.20 -38.90
C ALA A 232 3.91 -24.55 -38.82
N PRO A 233 3.69 -25.48 -39.76
CA PRO A 233 4.44 -26.74 -39.81
C PRO A 233 5.95 -26.51 -39.73
N ASN A 234 6.63 -27.29 -38.88
CA ASN A 234 8.08 -27.20 -38.60
C ASN A 234 8.54 -25.90 -37.92
N SER A 235 7.63 -25.04 -37.44
CA SER A 235 8.00 -23.85 -36.66
C SER A 235 8.34 -24.21 -35.22
N VAL A 236 9.40 -23.61 -34.69
CA VAL A 236 9.77 -23.70 -33.25
C VAL A 236 8.87 -22.87 -32.33
N ILE A 237 8.00 -22.02 -32.88
CA ILE A 237 7.08 -21.17 -32.11
C ILE A 237 5.68 -21.10 -32.73
N SER A 238 4.69 -20.90 -31.87
CA SER A 238 3.25 -20.71 -32.16
C SER A 238 2.91 -19.26 -32.55
N ASN A 239 3.66 -18.67 -33.48
CA ASN A 239 3.49 -17.26 -33.84
C ASN A 239 2.48 -17.05 -34.98
N LEU A 240 1.32 -16.48 -34.64
CA LEU A 240 0.26 -16.10 -35.58
C LEU A 240 0.71 -15.11 -36.67
N SER A 241 1.67 -14.23 -36.38
CA SER A 241 2.15 -13.23 -37.35
C SER A 241 3.05 -13.81 -38.44
N LYS A 242 3.45 -15.09 -38.32
CA LYS A 242 4.37 -15.79 -39.23
C LYS A 242 3.76 -17.05 -39.85
N GLY A 243 2.49 -16.96 -40.24
CA GLY A 243 1.78 -18.06 -40.90
C GLY A 243 1.17 -19.09 -39.97
N GLY A 244 1.25 -18.89 -38.65
CA GLY A 244 0.48 -19.66 -37.68
C GLY A 244 -1.03 -19.38 -37.77
N ARG A 245 -1.83 -20.21 -37.11
CA ARG A 245 -3.30 -20.14 -37.10
C ARG A 245 -3.85 -20.20 -35.69
N THR A 246 -5.11 -19.79 -35.54
CA THR A 246 -5.88 -20.03 -34.31
C THR A 246 -6.96 -21.08 -34.59
N GLY A 247 -7.56 -21.63 -33.54
CA GLY A 247 -8.57 -22.68 -33.61
C GLY A 247 -9.54 -22.60 -32.44
N ASP A 248 -10.47 -23.55 -32.39
CA ASP A 248 -11.36 -23.68 -31.25
C ASP A 248 -10.60 -24.20 -30.02
N THR A 249 -10.64 -23.45 -28.92
CA THR A 249 -9.87 -23.72 -27.71
C THR A 249 -10.21 -25.08 -27.10
N ARG A 250 -11.51 -25.42 -27.04
CA ARG A 250 -11.95 -26.69 -26.47
C ARG A 250 -11.44 -27.85 -27.33
N ASN A 251 -11.62 -27.79 -28.65
CA ASN A 251 -11.17 -28.85 -29.55
C ASN A 251 -9.65 -29.06 -29.48
N VAL A 252 -8.86 -27.99 -29.44
CA VAL A 252 -7.39 -28.10 -29.34
C VAL A 252 -6.98 -28.65 -27.98
N LEU A 253 -7.63 -28.25 -26.88
CA LEU A 253 -7.37 -28.82 -25.56
C LEU A 253 -7.79 -30.29 -25.47
N GLN A 254 -8.89 -30.70 -26.08
CA GLN A 254 -9.32 -32.11 -26.09
C GLN A 254 -8.31 -33.00 -26.83
N GLN A 255 -7.66 -32.48 -27.87
CA GLN A 255 -6.56 -33.18 -28.55
C GLN A 255 -5.32 -33.33 -27.66
N LEU A 256 -5.08 -32.40 -26.73
CA LEU A 256 -3.92 -32.42 -25.84
C LEU A 256 -4.20 -33.13 -24.49
N LEU A 257 -5.42 -33.02 -23.98
CA LEU A 257 -5.88 -33.37 -22.64
C LEU A 257 -7.32 -33.93 -22.68
N LEU A 258 -7.55 -34.99 -23.46
CA LEU A 258 -8.80 -35.78 -23.51
C LEU A 258 -10.07 -35.03 -23.03
N ASP A 259 -10.64 -35.37 -21.87
CA ASP A 259 -11.95 -34.87 -21.40
C ASP A 259 -11.88 -33.64 -20.47
N GLU A 260 -10.71 -33.05 -20.22
CA GLU A 260 -10.53 -32.01 -19.19
C GLU A 260 -10.51 -30.56 -19.72
N ALA A 261 -10.84 -30.35 -21.00
CA ALA A 261 -10.68 -29.06 -21.67
C ALA A 261 -11.35 -27.87 -20.97
N ASP A 262 -12.62 -27.99 -20.56
CA ASP A 262 -13.36 -26.89 -19.91
C ASP A 262 -12.81 -26.54 -18.53
N LEU A 263 -12.35 -27.54 -17.78
CA LEU A 263 -11.72 -27.34 -16.48
C LEU A 263 -10.40 -26.58 -16.67
N LYS A 264 -9.61 -26.97 -17.68
CA LYS A 264 -8.33 -26.33 -17.99
C LYS A 264 -8.49 -24.88 -18.46
N ILE A 265 -9.55 -24.57 -19.23
CA ILE A 265 -9.87 -23.19 -19.61
C ILE A 265 -10.12 -22.34 -18.36
N ARG A 266 -10.99 -22.80 -17.45
CA ARG A 266 -11.28 -22.07 -16.19
C ARG A 266 -10.03 -21.91 -15.32
N GLU A 267 -9.20 -22.95 -15.23
CA GLU A 267 -7.94 -22.90 -14.49
C GLU A 267 -6.98 -21.84 -15.07
N MET A 268 -6.82 -21.78 -16.41
CA MET A 268 -6.01 -20.76 -17.07
C MET A 268 -6.56 -19.35 -16.83
N GLU A 269 -7.87 -19.15 -16.88
CA GLU A 269 -8.51 -17.87 -16.59
C GLU A 269 -8.24 -17.40 -15.15
N GLN A 270 -8.49 -18.27 -14.17
CA GLN A 270 -8.27 -17.96 -12.75
C GLN A 270 -6.79 -17.73 -12.45
N LEU A 271 -5.89 -18.56 -13.00
CA LEU A 271 -4.45 -18.37 -12.86
C LEU A 271 -4.00 -17.04 -13.45
N SER A 272 -4.52 -16.68 -14.63
CA SER A 272 -4.20 -15.40 -15.29
C SER A 272 -4.63 -14.21 -14.45
N ILE A 273 -5.83 -14.23 -13.86
CA ILE A 273 -6.32 -13.16 -12.97
C ILE A 273 -5.41 -13.03 -11.74
N ARG A 274 -5.08 -14.14 -11.07
CA ARG A 274 -4.19 -14.11 -9.89
C ARG A 274 -2.79 -13.57 -10.24
N MET A 275 -2.23 -14.01 -11.37
CA MET A 275 -0.95 -13.49 -11.85
C MET A 275 -1.04 -12.00 -12.20
N ALA A 276 -2.15 -11.54 -12.78
CA ALA A 276 -2.34 -10.13 -13.14
C ALA A 276 -2.41 -9.22 -11.93
N GLU A 277 -3.13 -9.64 -10.88
CA GLU A 277 -3.12 -8.96 -9.58
C GLU A 277 -1.69 -8.85 -9.03
N GLN A 278 -0.95 -9.96 -9.03
CA GLN A 278 0.44 -9.97 -8.54
C GLN A 278 1.37 -9.09 -9.38
N ILE A 279 1.23 -9.09 -10.70
CA ILE A 279 1.99 -8.19 -11.59
C ILE A 279 1.63 -6.74 -11.24
N ASN A 280 0.34 -6.41 -11.13
CA ASN A 280 -0.11 -5.04 -10.86
C ASN A 280 0.36 -4.52 -9.49
N CYS A 281 0.52 -5.39 -8.47
CA CYS A 281 1.08 -5.01 -7.17
C CYS A 281 2.46 -4.33 -7.27
N SER A 282 3.20 -4.60 -8.34
CA SER A 282 4.51 -3.98 -8.62
C SER A 282 4.45 -2.62 -9.31
N TYR A 283 3.26 -2.13 -9.67
CA TYR A 283 3.10 -0.89 -10.42
C TYR A 283 2.26 0.13 -9.66
N PRO A 284 2.64 1.42 -9.76
CA PRO A 284 1.89 2.51 -9.15
C PRO A 284 0.63 2.89 -9.94
N PHE A 285 0.25 2.12 -10.96
CA PHE A 285 -0.90 2.38 -11.85
C PHE A 285 -1.65 1.08 -12.14
N LEU A 286 -2.91 1.18 -12.57
CA LEU A 286 -3.67 0.05 -13.07
C LEU A 286 -3.19 -0.30 -14.47
N ILE A 287 -2.74 -1.53 -14.64
CA ILE A 287 -2.59 -2.15 -15.96
C ILE A 287 -3.99 -2.42 -16.47
N ASP A 288 -4.32 -1.94 -17.67
CA ASP A 288 -5.64 -2.08 -18.28
C ASP A 288 -5.87 -3.46 -18.90
N GLU A 289 -4.83 -4.02 -19.53
CA GLU A 289 -4.92 -5.31 -20.22
C GLU A 289 -3.60 -6.08 -20.24
N LEU A 290 -3.70 -7.41 -20.25
CA LEU A 290 -2.56 -8.32 -20.38
C LEU A 290 -2.91 -9.49 -21.30
N GLY A 291 -2.00 -9.80 -22.23
CA GLY A 291 -2.00 -11.04 -22.99
C GLY A 291 -0.98 -12.01 -22.42
N MET A 292 -1.45 -13.00 -21.67
CA MET A 292 -0.63 -14.03 -21.03
C MET A 292 -0.57 -15.29 -21.89
N ASP A 293 0.62 -15.86 -22.02
CA ASP A 293 0.87 -17.07 -22.82
C ASP A 293 1.19 -18.25 -21.92
N PHE A 294 0.51 -19.37 -22.17
CA PHE A 294 0.67 -20.61 -21.42
C PHE A 294 0.94 -21.79 -22.34
N ILE A 295 1.73 -22.74 -21.84
CA ILE A 295 1.84 -24.08 -22.39
C ILE A 295 1.07 -25.04 -21.50
N VAL A 296 0.32 -25.92 -22.13
CA VAL A 296 -0.37 -27.04 -21.48
C VAL A 296 0.42 -28.30 -21.82
N LYS A 297 1.04 -28.92 -20.81
CA LYS A 297 1.75 -30.19 -20.98
C LYS A 297 0.77 -31.37 -21.06
N PRO A 298 1.19 -32.51 -21.64
CA PRO A 298 0.36 -33.73 -21.69
C PRO A 298 -0.09 -34.28 -20.32
N ASP A 299 0.66 -33.97 -19.25
CA ASP A 299 0.32 -34.33 -17.87
C ASP A 299 -0.68 -33.35 -17.22
N GLY A 300 -1.20 -32.38 -17.98
CA GLY A 300 -2.13 -31.36 -17.51
C GLY A 300 -1.47 -30.14 -16.88
N LYS A 301 -0.13 -30.12 -16.71
CA LYS A 301 0.56 -29.02 -16.07
C LYS A 301 0.54 -27.75 -16.93
N LEU A 302 0.14 -26.64 -16.32
CA LEU A 302 0.19 -25.30 -16.91
C LEU A 302 1.55 -24.64 -16.65
N LEU A 303 2.20 -24.20 -17.71
CA LEU A 303 3.43 -23.41 -17.65
C LEU A 303 3.23 -22.02 -18.24
N PHE A 304 3.54 -20.99 -17.48
CA PHE A 304 3.52 -19.60 -17.90
C PHE A 304 4.78 -19.24 -18.69
N LEU A 305 4.61 -18.67 -19.88
CA LEU A 305 5.71 -18.28 -20.76
C LEU A 305 6.08 -16.79 -20.65
N GLU A 306 5.07 -15.93 -20.75
CA GLU A 306 5.22 -14.47 -20.74
C GLU A 306 3.86 -13.76 -20.63
N ALA A 307 3.90 -12.50 -20.20
CA ALA A 307 2.79 -11.57 -20.29
C ALA A 307 3.21 -10.34 -21.10
N ASN A 308 2.31 -9.84 -21.94
CA ASN A 308 2.54 -8.66 -22.76
C ASN A 308 1.38 -7.66 -22.58
N ILE A 309 1.69 -6.37 -22.48
CA ILE A 309 0.70 -5.29 -22.59
C ILE A 309 0.31 -5.05 -24.05
N SER A 310 -0.85 -4.44 -24.25
CA SER A 310 -1.40 -4.12 -25.58
C SER A 310 -1.33 -5.30 -26.56
N PRO A 311 -1.87 -6.49 -26.20
CA PRO A 311 -1.74 -7.68 -27.01
C PRO A 311 -2.45 -7.54 -28.37
N GLN A 312 -2.07 -8.39 -29.32
CA GLN A 312 -2.75 -8.45 -30.62
C GLN A 312 -4.13 -9.08 -30.48
N THR A 313 -5.16 -8.39 -30.98
CA THR A 313 -6.57 -8.75 -30.75
C THR A 313 -7.39 -8.93 -32.02
N ARG A 314 -6.72 -9.26 -33.14
CA ARG A 314 -7.30 -9.41 -34.48
C ARG A 314 -8.59 -10.25 -34.54
N PHE A 315 -8.76 -11.22 -33.65
CA PHE A 315 -9.87 -12.17 -33.64
C PHE A 315 -10.99 -11.84 -32.63
N HIS A 316 -10.84 -10.78 -31.82
CA HIS A 316 -11.76 -10.43 -30.74
C HIS A 316 -11.75 -8.92 -30.40
N GLU A 317 -11.64 -8.06 -31.42
CA GLU A 317 -11.61 -6.58 -31.25
C GLU A 317 -12.91 -6.04 -30.61
N ARG A 318 -14.06 -6.67 -30.84
CA ARG A 318 -15.35 -6.25 -30.26
C ARG A 318 -15.40 -6.55 -28.77
N GLU A 319 -15.05 -7.77 -28.36
CA GLU A 319 -14.95 -8.13 -26.94
C GLU A 319 -13.92 -7.24 -26.23
N ARG A 320 -12.79 -6.95 -26.89
CA ARG A 320 -11.79 -6.02 -26.35
C ARG A 320 -12.33 -4.61 -26.14
N ALA A 321 -12.98 -4.06 -27.17
CA ALA A 321 -13.52 -2.71 -27.15
C ALA A 321 -14.60 -2.54 -26.08
N ALA A 322 -15.40 -3.58 -25.83
CA ALA A 322 -16.45 -3.56 -24.82
C ALA A 322 -15.85 -3.28 -23.43
N ASN A 323 -14.90 -4.13 -22.99
CA ASN A 323 -14.21 -3.97 -21.70
C ASN A 323 -13.39 -2.67 -21.64
N MET A 324 -12.73 -2.32 -22.75
CA MET A 324 -11.93 -1.09 -22.84
C MET A 324 -12.76 0.17 -22.60
N ILE A 325 -13.96 0.27 -23.19
CA ILE A 325 -14.85 1.43 -23.02
C ILE A 325 -15.46 1.45 -21.61
N GLU A 326 -15.80 0.29 -21.04
CA GLU A 326 -16.25 0.20 -19.64
C GLU A 326 -15.15 0.65 -18.66
N TYR A 327 -13.92 0.18 -18.87
CA TYR A 327 -12.78 0.56 -18.04
C TYR A 327 -12.43 2.05 -18.20
N ALA A 328 -12.53 2.60 -19.40
CA ALA A 328 -12.35 4.05 -19.61
C ALA A 328 -13.37 4.86 -18.81
N GLN A 329 -14.64 4.43 -18.77
CA GLN A 329 -15.68 5.03 -17.93
C GLN A 329 -15.35 4.92 -16.44
N TYR A 330 -14.84 3.77 -15.98
CA TYR A 330 -14.34 3.60 -14.62
C TYR A 330 -13.23 4.59 -14.28
N VAL A 331 -12.21 4.72 -15.15
CA VAL A 331 -11.07 5.63 -14.93
C VAL A 331 -11.53 7.10 -14.92
N ALA A 332 -12.43 7.49 -15.82
CA ALA A 332 -13.03 8.82 -15.81
C ALA A 332 -13.84 9.07 -14.52
N GLY A 333 -14.57 8.07 -14.04
CA GLY A 333 -15.33 8.13 -12.79
C GLY A 333 -14.44 8.24 -11.55
N ALA A 334 -13.34 7.50 -11.50
CA ALA A 334 -12.33 7.58 -10.43
C ALA A 334 -11.60 8.93 -10.42
N GLY A 335 -11.54 9.63 -11.56
CA GLY A 335 -11.04 11.01 -11.67
C GLY A 335 -12.08 12.10 -11.36
N ARG A 336 -13.36 11.75 -11.13
CA ARG A 336 -14.42 12.70 -10.76
C ARG A 336 -14.60 12.73 -9.23
N MET A 337 -14.92 13.92 -8.69
CA MET A 337 -15.35 14.06 -7.30
C MET A 337 -16.54 13.13 -7.04
N VAL A 338 -16.40 12.27 -6.04
CA VAL A 338 -17.44 11.37 -5.55
C VAL A 338 -18.61 12.23 -5.04
N PRO A 339 -19.90 11.85 -5.28
CA PRO A 339 -21.05 12.60 -4.76
C PRO A 339 -21.11 12.61 -3.22
N ASN A 340 -20.47 11.61 -2.59
CA ASN A 340 -20.32 11.47 -1.15
C ASN A 340 -18.91 11.90 -0.73
N PRO A 341 -18.76 12.54 0.45
CA PRO A 341 -17.47 12.93 0.96
C PRO A 341 -16.54 11.72 1.19
N VAL A 342 -15.26 11.87 0.88
CA VAL A 342 -14.24 10.82 0.97
C VAL A 342 -13.33 11.08 2.17
N VAL A 343 -13.35 10.16 3.13
CA VAL A 343 -12.41 10.13 4.27
C VAL A 343 -11.33 9.12 3.97
N ALA A 344 -10.06 9.52 4.00
CA ALA A 344 -8.97 8.56 3.85
C ALA A 344 -8.05 8.51 5.07
N MET A 345 -7.70 7.31 5.50
CA MET A 345 -6.79 7.12 6.63
C MET A 345 -5.36 6.89 6.16
N LEU A 346 -4.44 7.78 6.54
CA LEU A 346 -3.01 7.64 6.26
C LEU A 346 -2.35 6.84 7.38
N THR A 347 -1.93 5.61 7.09
CA THR A 347 -1.20 4.74 8.04
C THR A 347 -0.26 3.77 7.33
N ALA A 348 0.85 3.41 7.98
CA ALA A 348 1.75 2.34 7.55
C ALA A 348 1.74 1.13 8.51
N ASP A 349 0.92 1.18 9.58
CA ASP A 349 0.97 0.22 10.67
C ASP A 349 -0.12 -0.86 10.53
N PRO A 350 0.22 -2.15 10.40
CA PRO A 350 -0.77 -3.22 10.34
C PRO A 350 -1.70 -3.29 11.55
N VAL A 351 -1.28 -2.81 12.72
CA VAL A 351 -2.11 -2.77 13.95
C VAL A 351 -3.34 -1.89 13.78
N ASP A 352 -3.31 -0.93 12.85
CA ASP A 352 -4.43 -0.03 12.60
C ASP A 352 -5.53 -0.66 11.72
N LYS A 353 -5.34 -1.86 11.14
CA LYS A 353 -6.34 -2.48 10.24
C LYS A 353 -7.73 -2.67 10.87
N PRO A 354 -7.88 -3.14 12.14
CA PRO A 354 -9.18 -3.21 12.78
C PRO A 354 -9.86 -1.84 12.93
N LEU A 355 -9.07 -0.80 13.25
CA LEU A 355 -9.57 0.58 13.31
C LEU A 355 -10.00 1.09 11.94
N ALA A 356 -9.21 0.83 10.89
CA ALA A 356 -9.58 1.18 9.52
C ALA A 356 -10.92 0.52 9.11
N ALA A 357 -11.16 -0.72 9.52
CA ALA A 357 -12.42 -1.40 9.23
C ALA A 357 -13.60 -0.75 9.96
N ALA A 358 -13.41 -0.41 11.25
CA ALA A 358 -14.40 0.34 12.01
C ALA A 358 -14.69 1.73 11.39
N CYS A 359 -13.65 2.44 10.92
CA CYS A 359 -13.79 3.70 10.19
C CYS A 359 -14.58 3.52 8.88
N ALA A 360 -14.39 2.42 8.14
CA ALA A 360 -15.17 2.14 6.94
C ALA A 360 -16.68 1.98 7.24
N TYR A 361 -17.02 1.28 8.32
CA TYR A 361 -18.41 1.18 8.77
C TYR A 361 -18.97 2.53 9.24
N ALA A 362 -18.19 3.31 10.00
CA ALA A 362 -18.60 4.63 10.46
C ALA A 362 -18.77 5.62 9.30
N ALA A 363 -17.91 5.57 8.27
CA ALA A 363 -18.04 6.39 7.07
C ALA A 363 -19.34 6.06 6.33
N LYS A 364 -19.62 4.77 6.11
CA LYS A 364 -20.88 4.33 5.50
C LYS A 364 -22.11 4.78 6.28
N TRP A 365 -22.04 4.81 7.61
CA TRP A 365 -23.12 5.33 8.47
C TRP A 365 -23.33 6.85 8.32
N ASN A 366 -22.30 7.59 7.93
CA ASN A 366 -22.33 9.04 7.72
C ASN A 366 -22.41 9.42 6.22
N ASP A 367 -22.92 8.51 5.37
CA ASP A 367 -23.03 8.73 3.91
C ASP A 367 -21.72 9.15 3.24
N ALA A 368 -20.59 8.60 3.72
CA ALA A 368 -19.24 8.89 3.25
C ALA A 368 -18.54 7.64 2.72
N GLU A 369 -17.58 7.84 1.80
CA GLU A 369 -16.68 6.79 1.35
C GLU A 369 -15.42 6.74 2.21
N PHE A 370 -14.82 5.55 2.36
CA PHE A 370 -13.60 5.36 3.12
C PHE A 370 -12.60 4.42 2.44
N TYR A 371 -11.33 4.79 2.52
CA TYR A 371 -10.21 3.89 2.28
C TYR A 371 -9.04 4.23 3.20
N TYR A 372 -8.16 3.28 3.48
CA TYR A 372 -6.85 3.60 4.06
C TYR A 372 -5.76 3.53 2.99
N PHE A 373 -4.63 4.19 3.20
CA PHE A 373 -3.48 4.15 2.31
C PHE A 373 -2.18 4.37 3.09
N GLY A 374 -1.08 3.82 2.57
CA GLY A 374 0.27 4.04 3.09
C GLY A 374 0.97 5.22 2.40
N PRO A 375 2.11 5.68 2.96
CA PRO A 375 2.88 6.77 2.38
C PRO A 375 3.37 6.48 0.94
N THR A 376 3.63 5.22 0.60
CA THR A 376 4.07 4.79 -0.73
C THR A 376 2.96 4.73 -1.77
N ASP A 377 1.70 4.82 -1.33
CA ASP A 377 0.52 4.70 -2.19
C ASP A 377 0.06 6.05 -2.78
N VAL A 378 0.74 7.14 -2.43
CA VAL A 378 0.43 8.49 -2.92
C VAL A 378 1.10 8.76 -4.26
N HIS A 379 0.27 8.86 -5.30
CA HIS A 379 0.69 8.96 -6.69
C HIS A 379 0.37 10.37 -7.23
N ALA A 380 1.07 11.38 -6.68
CA ALA A 380 0.79 12.80 -6.88
C ALA A 380 0.79 13.24 -8.35
N GLU A 381 1.73 12.72 -9.15
CA GLU A 381 1.83 13.04 -10.59
C GLU A 381 0.58 12.62 -11.38
N TRP A 382 -0.08 11.56 -10.91
CA TRP A 382 -1.25 10.97 -11.55
C TRP A 382 -2.57 11.30 -10.85
N ARG A 383 -2.52 12.13 -9.78
CA ARG A 383 -3.67 12.62 -8.99
C ARG A 383 -4.59 11.52 -8.46
N PHE A 384 -4.05 10.37 -8.12
CA PHE A 384 -4.78 9.31 -7.41
C PHE A 384 -3.97 8.77 -6.22
N ILE A 385 -4.64 7.99 -5.38
CA ILE A 385 -4.04 7.25 -4.27
C ILE A 385 -4.41 5.78 -4.45
N LYS A 386 -3.44 4.87 -4.29
CA LYS A 386 -3.75 3.44 -4.17
C LYS A 386 -4.32 3.18 -2.78
N GLY A 387 -5.63 3.33 -2.65
CA GLY A 387 -6.36 3.10 -1.41
C GLY A 387 -6.77 1.64 -1.25
N TYR A 388 -7.04 1.22 -0.02
CA TYR A 388 -7.63 -0.07 0.30
C TYR A 388 -9.05 0.19 0.81
N VAL A 389 -10.05 -0.28 0.05
CA VAL A 389 -11.47 -0.09 0.33
C VAL A 389 -12.01 -1.37 0.97
N TYR A 390 -12.82 -1.23 2.02
CA TYR A 390 -13.38 -2.36 2.74
C TYR A 390 -14.70 -2.81 2.09
N GLN A 391 -14.73 -4.00 1.48
CA GLN A 391 -15.92 -4.59 0.86
C GLN A 391 -16.09 -6.05 1.26
N ASN A 392 -17.32 -6.44 1.62
CA ASN A 392 -17.69 -7.82 1.94
C ASN A 392 -16.81 -8.50 3.00
N GLY A 393 -16.22 -7.73 3.92
CA GLY A 393 -15.33 -8.24 4.96
C GLY A 393 -13.84 -8.25 4.58
N GLU A 394 -13.51 -7.91 3.34
CA GLU A 394 -12.15 -7.93 2.81
C GLU A 394 -11.67 -6.53 2.38
N TRP A 395 -10.35 -6.36 2.35
CA TRP A 395 -9.71 -5.14 1.87
C TRP A 395 -9.31 -5.31 0.41
N GLU A 396 -9.91 -4.51 -0.47
CA GLU A 396 -9.59 -4.51 -1.89
C GLU A 396 -8.78 -3.27 -2.24
N ALA A 397 -7.65 -3.46 -2.93
CA ALA A 397 -6.87 -2.34 -3.45
C ALA A 397 -7.62 -1.66 -4.60
N ARG A 398 -7.81 -0.34 -4.50
CA ARG A 398 -8.48 0.49 -5.51
C ARG A 398 -7.72 1.80 -5.71
N TYR A 399 -7.81 2.32 -6.92
CA TYR A 399 -7.26 3.61 -7.25
C TYR A 399 -8.32 4.64 -6.94
N CYS A 400 -8.11 5.37 -5.87
CA CYS A 400 -9.05 6.30 -5.29
C CYS A 400 -8.66 7.73 -5.69
N PRO A 401 -9.63 8.63 -5.87
CA PRO A 401 -9.34 10.06 -5.99
C PRO A 401 -8.66 10.56 -4.71
N PHE A 402 -8.11 11.77 -4.77
CA PHE A 402 -7.67 12.44 -3.55
C PHE A 402 -8.86 12.61 -2.58
N PRO A 403 -8.65 12.39 -1.28
CA PRO A 403 -9.73 12.43 -0.31
C PRO A 403 -10.12 13.87 0.00
N ASN A 404 -11.33 14.06 0.53
CA ASN A 404 -11.76 15.36 1.05
C ASN A 404 -11.12 15.66 2.40
N VAL A 405 -10.78 14.63 3.18
CA VAL A 405 -10.10 14.78 4.48
C VAL A 405 -9.22 13.56 4.75
N VAL A 406 -8.07 13.79 5.38
CA VAL A 406 -7.16 12.73 5.82
C VAL A 406 -7.23 12.54 7.34
N TYR A 407 -7.57 11.32 7.77
CA TYR A 407 -7.29 10.86 9.12
C TYR A 407 -5.81 10.45 9.22
N ASP A 408 -5.00 11.32 9.84
CA ASP A 408 -3.55 11.12 9.98
C ASP A 408 -3.21 10.22 11.17
N ARG A 409 -2.78 8.98 10.91
CA ARG A 409 -2.21 8.10 11.94
C ARG A 409 -0.74 7.76 11.70
N LEU A 410 -0.12 8.33 10.67
CA LEU A 410 1.28 8.07 10.34
C LEU A 410 2.21 8.71 11.39
N LYS A 411 1.86 9.89 11.93
CA LYS A 411 2.63 10.63 12.95
C LYS A 411 4.03 11.08 12.48
N GLU A 412 4.20 11.28 11.17
CA GLU A 412 5.51 11.63 10.55
C GLU A 412 5.53 13.03 9.89
N ARG A 413 4.60 13.91 10.25
CA ARG A 413 4.51 15.25 9.64
C ARG A 413 5.77 16.06 9.93
N GLY A 414 6.43 16.53 8.88
CA GLY A 414 7.67 17.30 9.01
C GLY A 414 8.95 16.46 9.01
N ASP A 415 8.86 15.13 8.96
CA ASP A 415 9.98 14.28 8.57
C ASP A 415 10.24 14.42 7.06
N ALA A 416 11.50 14.63 6.69
CA ALA A 416 11.96 14.74 5.31
C ALA A 416 11.65 13.50 4.47
N ASN A 417 11.65 12.30 5.07
CA ASN A 417 11.38 11.04 4.38
C ASN A 417 9.95 10.94 3.83
N PHE A 418 9.01 11.68 4.44
CA PHE A 418 7.59 11.67 4.07
C PHE A 418 7.14 13.01 3.48
N GLY A 419 8.08 13.93 3.21
CA GLY A 419 7.78 15.29 2.75
C GLY A 419 6.98 15.32 1.44
N ASN A 420 7.23 14.38 0.53
CA ASN A 420 6.48 14.22 -0.73
C ASN A 420 5.00 13.89 -0.50
N VAL A 421 4.68 13.03 0.47
CA VAL A 421 3.31 12.62 0.83
C VAL A 421 2.51 13.81 1.33
N TYR A 422 3.04 14.53 2.32
CA TYR A 422 2.36 15.71 2.89
C TYR A 422 2.31 16.86 1.88
N ALA A 423 3.32 17.02 1.01
CA ALA A 423 3.32 18.02 -0.05
C ALA A 423 2.25 17.74 -1.11
N ALA A 424 2.04 16.47 -1.47
CA ALA A 424 0.99 16.05 -2.39
C ALA A 424 -0.40 16.35 -1.81
N LEU A 425 -0.58 16.13 -0.51
CA LEU A 425 -1.85 16.30 0.21
C LEU A 425 -2.03 17.70 0.82
N ARG A 426 -1.18 18.68 0.51
CA ARG A 426 -1.16 20.00 1.18
C ARG A 426 -2.47 20.80 1.11
N HIS A 427 -3.35 20.47 0.16
CA HIS A 427 -4.65 21.11 -0.03
C HIS A 427 -5.81 20.32 0.58
N VAL A 428 -5.52 19.16 1.19
CA VAL A 428 -6.49 18.33 1.88
C VAL A 428 -6.40 18.61 3.38
N PRO A 429 -7.51 18.89 4.09
CA PRO A 429 -7.51 19.02 5.55
C PRO A 429 -7.10 17.69 6.21
N PHE A 430 -6.39 17.80 7.34
CA PHE A 430 -6.02 16.66 8.18
C PHE A 430 -6.70 16.76 9.54
N THR A 431 -7.08 15.62 10.11
CA THR A 431 -7.61 15.55 11.49
C THR A 431 -6.59 16.01 12.52
N ASP A 432 -5.30 15.76 12.25
CA ASP A 432 -4.17 16.14 13.11
C ASP A 432 -3.13 16.90 12.28
N GLU A 433 -2.76 18.10 12.72
CA GLU A 433 -1.83 19.00 12.02
C GLU A 433 -0.47 19.08 12.71
N ARG A 434 -0.29 18.31 13.79
CA ARG A 434 0.89 18.36 14.62
C ARG A 434 2.09 17.77 13.88
N LYS A 435 3.27 18.38 14.07
CA LYS A 435 4.52 17.77 13.64
C LYS A 435 4.74 16.42 14.35
N GLY A 436 5.35 15.49 13.63
CA GLY A 436 5.71 14.17 14.11
C GLY A 436 6.61 14.22 15.35
N GLY A 437 6.67 13.08 16.05
CA GLY A 437 7.38 12.94 17.32
C GLY A 437 6.51 13.14 18.57
N SER A 438 7.03 12.69 19.71
CA SER A 438 6.35 12.78 21.00
C SER A 438 6.53 14.16 21.63
N PHE A 439 5.49 14.66 22.31
CA PHE A 439 5.66 15.86 23.14
C PHE A 439 6.51 15.46 24.35
N SER A 440 7.45 16.32 24.77
CA SER A 440 8.17 16.04 26.00
C SER A 440 7.19 16.10 27.18
N LYS A 441 7.35 15.19 28.15
CA LYS A 441 6.53 15.21 29.37
C LYS A 441 6.61 16.57 30.08
N LYS A 442 7.81 17.15 30.07
CA LYS A 442 8.11 18.48 30.59
C LYS A 442 7.19 19.56 30.01
N ASN A 443 7.07 19.64 28.68
CA ASN A 443 6.27 20.69 28.05
C ASN A 443 4.78 20.58 28.43
N ILE A 444 4.24 19.36 28.58
CA ILE A 444 2.85 19.17 29.04
C ILE A 444 2.70 19.65 30.48
N TYR A 445 3.65 19.32 31.35
CA TYR A 445 3.58 19.73 32.74
C TYR A 445 3.71 21.25 32.91
N GLU A 446 4.65 21.88 32.22
CA GLU A 446 4.81 23.34 32.24
C GLU A 446 3.54 24.05 31.75
N MET A 447 2.87 23.48 30.73
CA MET A 447 1.58 23.97 30.27
C MET A 447 0.52 23.84 31.37
N ILE A 448 0.40 22.65 31.97
CA ILE A 448 -0.61 22.33 33.00
C ILE A 448 -0.40 23.14 34.28
N GLN A 449 0.84 23.46 34.66
CA GLN A 449 1.14 24.27 35.84
C GLN A 449 0.48 25.65 35.84
N MET A 450 0.08 26.15 34.67
CA MET A 450 -0.58 27.44 34.52
C MET A 450 -2.10 27.39 34.79
N ASP A 451 -2.70 26.21 34.94
CA ASP A 451 -4.10 26.04 35.35
C ASP A 451 -4.18 25.61 36.84
N PRO A 452 -4.72 26.45 37.74
CA PRO A 452 -4.73 26.15 39.17
C PRO A 452 -5.46 24.86 39.56
N GLU A 453 -6.52 24.48 38.85
CA GLU A 453 -7.28 23.27 39.17
C GLU A 453 -6.57 22.01 38.67
N LEU A 454 -5.97 22.05 37.47
CA LEU A 454 -5.17 20.95 36.96
C LEU A 454 -3.85 20.78 37.71
N LEU A 455 -3.28 21.86 38.24
CA LEU A 455 -2.08 21.84 39.08
C LEU A 455 -2.28 20.93 40.31
N GLU A 456 -3.49 20.87 40.88
CA GLU A 456 -3.77 19.98 42.01
C GLU A 456 -3.64 18.50 41.66
N HIS A 457 -3.82 18.15 40.38
CA HIS A 457 -3.71 16.79 39.85
C HIS A 457 -2.34 16.50 39.23
N LEU A 458 -1.47 17.50 39.08
CA LEU A 458 -0.15 17.31 38.52
C LEU A 458 0.73 16.55 39.52
N ILE A 459 1.34 15.47 39.07
CA ILE A 459 2.31 14.73 39.89
C ILE A 459 3.48 15.67 40.25
N PRO A 460 3.90 15.75 41.53
CA PRO A 460 5.09 16.51 41.88
C PRO A 460 6.28 16.01 41.08
N TYR A 461 6.99 16.93 40.42
CA TYR A 461 8.11 16.61 39.55
C TYR A 461 9.18 17.71 39.58
N GLN A 462 10.39 17.33 39.19
CA GLN A 462 11.52 18.25 38.98
C GLN A 462 12.43 17.72 37.86
N GLU A 463 13.18 18.62 37.21
CA GLU A 463 14.24 18.21 36.28
C GLU A 463 15.46 17.67 37.03
N VAL A 464 16.05 16.59 36.52
CA VAL A 464 17.29 16.03 37.07
C VAL A 464 18.48 16.81 36.53
N LYS A 465 18.85 17.91 37.20
CA LYS A 465 20.00 18.76 36.83
C LYS A 465 21.14 18.68 37.82
N HIS A 466 20.84 18.81 39.10
CA HIS A 466 21.82 18.82 40.18
C HIS A 466 21.46 17.77 41.23
N SER A 467 22.48 17.10 41.78
CA SER A 467 22.27 16.00 42.71
C SER A 467 21.65 16.46 44.03
N ASP A 468 22.07 17.61 44.56
CA ASP A 468 21.51 18.23 45.76
C ASP A 468 19.99 18.48 45.64
N GLU A 469 19.54 18.98 44.48
CA GLU A 469 18.11 19.14 44.18
C GLU A 469 17.35 17.81 44.17
N VAL A 470 17.94 16.77 43.58
CA VAL A 470 17.35 15.42 43.54
C VAL A 470 17.25 14.80 44.93
N LEU A 471 18.30 14.95 45.75
CA LEU A 471 18.30 14.47 47.14
C LEU A 471 17.23 15.21 47.95
N ALA A 472 17.14 16.54 47.82
CA ALA A 472 16.11 17.34 48.47
C ALA A 472 14.69 16.94 48.05
N PHE A 473 14.48 16.61 46.77
CA PHE A 473 13.20 16.10 46.27
C PHE A 473 12.83 14.76 46.93
N ILE A 474 13.78 13.82 47.03
CA ILE A 474 13.58 12.52 47.69
C ILE A 474 13.29 12.72 49.18
N ASP A 475 13.98 13.65 49.84
CA ASP A 475 13.76 13.95 51.26
C ASP A 475 12.37 14.52 51.52
N MET A 476 11.87 15.35 50.60
CA MET A 476 10.54 15.94 50.69
C MET A 476 9.42 14.95 50.35
N HIS A 477 9.64 14.05 49.39
CA HIS A 477 8.57 13.23 48.81
C HIS A 477 8.67 11.73 49.09
N GLY A 478 9.79 11.26 49.65
CA GLY A 478 10.10 9.86 49.89
C GLY A 478 10.40 9.12 48.59
N THR A 479 9.81 7.93 48.42
CA THR A 479 9.99 7.11 47.22
C THR A 479 9.70 7.93 45.96
N SER A 480 10.64 7.91 45.02
CA SER A 480 10.62 8.75 43.83
C SER A 480 10.99 7.95 42.59
N VAL A 481 10.57 8.44 41.43
CA VAL A 481 10.79 7.80 40.12
C VAL A 481 11.59 8.73 39.25
N ILE A 482 12.75 8.28 38.78
CA ILE A 482 13.55 8.97 37.77
C ILE A 482 13.28 8.33 36.41
N LYS A 483 12.93 9.14 35.42
CA LYS A 483 12.62 8.67 34.06
C LYS A 483 12.99 9.68 32.99
N PRO A 484 13.25 9.25 31.75
CA PRO A 484 13.45 10.17 30.63
C PRO A 484 12.18 10.94 30.26
N SER A 485 12.36 12.22 29.91
CA SER A 485 11.32 13.15 29.45
C SER A 485 10.83 12.79 28.04
N LEU A 486 11.71 12.20 27.22
CA LEU A 486 11.43 11.63 25.91
C LEU A 486 11.78 10.14 25.93
N GLY A 487 10.80 9.28 25.62
CA GLY A 487 10.98 7.83 25.63
C GLY A 487 9.63 7.11 25.69
N SER A 488 9.61 5.86 25.22
CA SER A 488 8.46 4.96 25.17
C SER A 488 8.73 3.69 25.98
N PHE A 489 7.67 2.95 26.31
CA PHE A 489 7.75 1.62 26.95
C PHE A 489 8.39 1.56 28.35
N GLY A 490 8.63 2.69 29.01
CA GLY A 490 9.12 2.70 30.39
C GLY A 490 10.55 2.18 30.55
N GLU A 491 11.35 2.21 29.49
CA GLU A 491 12.80 1.96 29.55
C GLU A 491 13.50 3.06 30.36
N ASP A 492 14.62 2.72 31.00
CA ASP A 492 15.44 3.62 31.83
C ASP A 492 14.70 4.28 33.01
N ILE A 493 13.69 3.60 33.57
CA ILE A 493 13.01 4.05 34.79
C ILE A 493 13.71 3.50 36.04
N LEU A 494 14.06 4.40 36.96
CA LEU A 494 14.61 4.07 38.27
C LEU A 494 13.62 4.44 39.37
N ILE A 495 13.38 3.53 40.30
CA ILE A 495 12.63 3.78 41.53
C ILE A 495 13.64 3.92 42.65
N VAL A 496 13.58 5.04 43.35
CA VAL A 496 14.57 5.40 44.36
C VAL A 496 13.87 5.62 45.70
N GLN A 497 14.45 5.07 46.76
CA GLN A 497 13.99 5.26 48.12
C GLN A 497 15.18 5.48 49.05
N ARG A 498 15.05 6.44 49.97
CA ARG A 498 16.05 6.67 51.00
C ARG A 498 15.95 5.60 52.07
N GLU A 499 17.09 5.03 52.46
CA GLU A 499 17.21 3.97 53.47
C GLU A 499 18.30 4.32 54.50
N GLU A 500 18.34 3.58 55.60
CA GLU A 500 19.41 3.72 56.60
C GLU A 500 20.76 3.31 55.96
N GLY A 501 21.62 4.31 55.69
CA GLY A 501 22.93 4.12 55.06
C GLY A 501 23.04 4.52 53.57
N GLY A 502 21.98 5.01 52.94
CA GLY A 502 22.04 5.52 51.56
C GLY A 502 20.72 5.52 50.81
N TYR A 503 20.74 5.04 49.56
CA TYR A 503 19.60 5.02 48.63
C TYR A 503 19.43 3.64 48.00
N THR A 504 18.25 3.05 48.15
CA THR A 504 17.87 1.90 47.35
C THR A 504 17.43 2.38 45.98
N VAL A 505 18.17 1.97 44.94
CA VAL A 505 17.88 2.22 43.53
C VAL A 505 17.44 0.92 42.89
N LYS A 506 16.21 0.90 42.39
CA LYS A 506 15.62 -0.23 41.70
C LYS A 506 15.41 0.12 40.23
N ASP A 507 16.02 -0.65 39.34
CA ASP A 507 15.65 -0.71 37.93
C ASP A 507 14.72 -1.93 37.69
N HIS A 508 14.45 -2.26 36.44
CA HIS A 508 13.55 -3.36 36.09
C HIS A 508 14.12 -4.76 36.39
N GLU A 509 15.44 -4.92 36.52
CA GLU A 509 16.12 -6.21 36.75
C GLU A 509 16.76 -6.30 38.14
N HIS A 510 17.24 -5.19 38.69
CA HIS A 510 18.12 -5.16 39.84
C HIS A 510 17.64 -4.18 40.91
N ILE A 511 17.87 -4.57 42.17
CA ILE A 511 17.77 -3.68 43.34
C ILE A 511 19.18 -3.52 43.89
N ARG A 512 19.62 -2.27 44.06
CA ARG A 512 20.95 -1.95 44.60
C ARG A 512 20.81 -0.92 45.72
N LEU A 513 21.42 -1.21 46.87
CA LEU A 513 21.65 -0.20 47.91
C LEU A 513 22.94 0.54 47.56
N MET A 514 22.84 1.85 47.34
CA MET A 514 23.96 2.73 47.02
C MET A 514 24.24 3.65 48.20
N SER A 515 25.51 3.85 48.52
CA SER A 515 25.91 4.96 49.39
C SER A 515 25.52 6.31 48.76
N GLU A 516 25.42 7.35 49.58
CA GLU A 516 25.11 8.70 49.08
C GLU A 516 26.10 9.16 47.99
N LYS A 517 27.39 8.81 48.13
CA LYS A 517 28.42 9.12 47.13
C LYS A 517 28.14 8.44 45.79
N GLU A 518 27.89 7.13 45.80
CA GLU A 518 27.58 6.35 44.58
C GLU A 518 26.30 6.85 43.91
N PHE A 519 25.29 7.21 44.71
CA PHE A 519 24.05 7.74 44.19
C PHE A 519 24.24 9.13 43.55
N ILE A 520 25.03 10.02 44.15
CA ILE A 520 25.40 11.31 43.55
C ILE A 520 26.12 11.12 42.20
N GLU A 521 27.04 10.14 42.12
CA GLU A 521 27.73 9.82 40.85
C GLU A 521 26.73 9.35 39.78
N LEU A 522 25.76 8.50 40.14
CA LEU A 522 24.68 8.08 39.24
C LEU A 522 23.84 9.27 38.75
N ILE A 523 23.38 10.13 39.66
CA ILE A 523 22.59 11.32 39.28
C ILE A 523 23.38 12.26 38.38
N THR A 524 24.68 12.43 38.63
CA THR A 524 25.56 13.24 37.77
C THR A 524 25.62 12.67 36.35
N MET A 525 25.72 11.35 36.21
CA MET A 525 25.67 10.69 34.89
C MET A 525 24.32 10.85 34.20
N ILE A 526 23.21 10.74 34.93
CA ILE A 526 21.85 10.92 34.39
C ILE A 526 21.64 12.37 33.94
N ALA A 527 22.05 13.35 34.75
CA ALA A 527 21.98 14.77 34.44
C ALA A 527 22.79 15.11 33.17
N ALA A 528 23.95 14.48 32.98
CA ALA A 528 24.80 14.69 31.79
C ALA A 528 24.15 14.22 30.48
N LYS A 529 23.22 13.25 30.52
CA LYS A 529 22.49 12.79 29.33
C LYS A 529 21.41 13.77 28.85
N ASN A 530 21.15 14.84 29.62
CA ASN A 530 20.03 15.77 29.48
C ASN A 530 18.64 15.07 29.48
N SER A 531 17.58 15.81 29.79
CA SER A 531 16.18 15.38 29.62
C SER A 531 15.59 14.32 30.58
N HIS A 532 16.10 14.12 31.80
CA HIS A 532 15.44 13.28 32.81
C HIS A 532 14.61 14.09 33.81
N LEU A 533 13.52 13.50 34.30
CA LEU A 533 12.66 14.05 35.35
C LEU A 533 12.67 13.11 36.56
N ILE A 534 12.65 13.68 37.76
CA ILE A 534 12.28 12.98 38.99
C ILE A 534 10.82 13.30 39.32
N GLN A 535 10.07 12.30 39.77
CA GLN A 535 8.66 12.41 40.15
C GLN A 535 8.40 11.72 41.48
N LYS A 536 7.45 12.24 42.25
CA LYS A 536 6.97 11.53 43.45
C LYS A 536 6.39 10.18 43.04
N PHE A 537 6.75 9.10 43.73
CA PHE A 537 6.10 7.81 43.49
C PHE A 537 4.65 7.85 44.00
N ILE A 538 3.69 7.67 43.10
CA ILE A 538 2.28 7.57 43.44
C ILE A 538 1.91 6.10 43.58
N ARG A 539 1.43 5.72 44.77
CA ARG A 539 1.01 4.35 45.08
C ARG A 539 -0.36 4.05 44.48
N SER A 540 -0.37 3.80 43.17
CA SER A 540 -1.55 3.36 42.41
C SER A 540 -1.54 1.83 42.33
N GLU A 541 -2.09 1.20 43.36
CA GLU A 541 -2.07 -0.25 43.57
C GLU A 541 -3.47 -0.75 43.93
N THR A 542 -3.79 -1.96 43.48
CA THR A 542 -4.98 -2.70 43.95
C THR A 542 -4.86 -3.03 45.45
N GLN A 543 -5.96 -3.46 46.06
CA GLN A 543 -5.99 -3.96 47.44
C GLN A 543 -5.02 -5.13 47.67
N ASN A 544 -4.70 -5.89 46.62
CA ASN A 544 -3.72 -6.98 46.64
C ASN A 544 -2.27 -6.52 46.33
N GLY A 545 -2.02 -5.21 46.26
CA GLY A 545 -0.70 -4.64 46.03
C GLY A 545 -0.21 -4.71 44.58
N LEU A 546 -1.09 -5.02 43.62
CA LEU A 546 -0.75 -5.02 42.19
C LEU A 546 -0.76 -3.59 41.63
N PRO A 547 0.35 -3.08 41.07
CA PRO A 547 0.43 -1.75 40.48
C PRO A 547 -0.46 -1.61 39.24
N PHE A 548 -1.10 -0.46 39.08
CA PHE A 548 -1.87 -0.12 37.90
C PHE A 548 -1.79 1.37 37.54
N HIS A 549 -2.03 1.69 36.28
CA HIS A 549 -2.41 3.04 35.84
C HIS A 549 -3.66 2.96 34.97
N LEU A 550 -4.33 4.09 34.79
CA LEU A 550 -5.47 4.21 33.89
C LEU A 550 -5.07 5.07 32.69
N ARG A 551 -5.41 4.63 31.48
CA ARG A 551 -5.38 5.47 30.28
C ARG A 551 -6.77 6.02 29.99
N LEU A 552 -6.91 7.33 30.09
CA LEU A 552 -8.09 8.07 29.66
C LEU A 552 -7.96 8.34 28.17
N HIS A 553 -8.89 7.83 27.36
CA HIS A 553 -8.87 7.99 25.91
C HIS A 553 -9.92 9.00 25.48
N LEU A 554 -9.48 10.10 24.87
CA LEU A 554 -10.35 11.15 24.36
C LEU A 554 -10.17 11.34 22.86
N VAL A 555 -11.27 11.57 22.15
CA VAL A 555 -11.30 11.74 20.68
C VAL A 555 -12.25 12.89 20.35
N ARG A 556 -11.91 13.73 19.36
CA ARG A 556 -12.84 14.74 18.87
C ARG A 556 -14.01 14.11 18.11
N ASN A 557 -15.20 14.67 18.29
CA ASN A 557 -16.42 14.24 17.63
C ASN A 557 -16.82 15.18 16.48
N GLY A 558 -17.96 14.92 15.83
CA GLY A 558 -18.45 15.70 14.68
C GLY A 558 -18.78 17.17 14.98
N GLU A 559 -18.93 17.56 16.24
CA GLU A 559 -19.09 18.97 16.65
C GLU A 559 -17.72 19.65 16.89
N GLY A 560 -16.63 18.91 16.71
CA GLY A 560 -15.29 19.32 17.10
C GLY A 560 -15.04 19.29 18.60
N ALA A 561 -15.99 18.89 19.43
CA ALA A 561 -15.81 18.78 20.88
C ALA A 561 -15.06 17.49 21.27
N TRP A 562 -14.41 17.50 22.44
CA TRP A 562 -13.77 16.29 22.99
C TRP A 562 -14.82 15.33 23.58
N SER A 563 -14.83 14.10 23.10
CA SER A 563 -15.55 12.98 23.69
C SER A 563 -14.62 12.16 24.58
N PHE A 564 -15.07 11.83 25.79
CA PHE A 564 -14.40 10.87 26.65
C PHE A 564 -14.86 9.45 26.28
N LEU A 565 -13.95 8.61 25.78
CA LEU A 565 -14.29 7.26 25.32
C LEU A 565 -14.18 6.22 26.41
N SER A 566 -13.08 6.25 27.18
CA SER A 566 -12.85 5.23 28.21
C SER A 566 -11.81 5.64 29.26
N ALA A 567 -11.90 5.01 30.43
CA ALA A 567 -10.80 4.86 31.36
C ALA A 567 -10.34 3.40 31.32
N SER A 568 -9.14 3.13 30.81
CA SER A 568 -8.64 1.77 30.60
C SER A 568 -7.57 1.42 31.62
N PRO A 569 -7.81 0.44 32.51
CA PRO A 569 -6.79 -0.03 33.42
C PRO A 569 -5.72 -0.88 32.74
N PHE A 570 -4.47 -0.58 33.06
CA PHE A 570 -3.30 -1.39 32.76
C PHE A 570 -2.76 -1.88 34.10
N LEU A 571 -2.79 -3.19 34.32
CA LEU A 571 -2.33 -3.81 35.57
C LEU A 571 -1.05 -4.61 35.34
N SER A 572 -0.13 -4.51 36.28
CA SER A 572 0.96 -5.48 36.41
C SER A 572 0.44 -6.71 37.17
N THR A 573 0.72 -7.92 36.68
CA THR A 573 0.43 -9.16 37.43
C THR A 573 1.50 -9.47 38.48
N GLN A 574 2.50 -8.59 38.62
CA GLN A 574 3.63 -8.77 39.52
C GLN A 574 3.70 -7.57 40.47
N SER A 575 3.49 -7.82 41.77
CA SER A 575 3.50 -6.78 42.82
C SER A 575 4.82 -6.01 42.88
N ASP A 576 5.93 -6.66 42.53
CA ASP A 576 7.26 -6.07 42.59
C ASP A 576 7.58 -5.21 41.36
N HIS A 577 6.85 -5.38 40.26
CA HIS A 577 7.03 -4.62 39.02
C HIS A 577 6.16 -3.37 39.06
N LYS A 578 6.68 -2.30 39.67
CA LYS A 578 5.95 -1.04 39.87
C LYS A 578 5.79 -0.20 38.59
N VAL A 579 6.57 -0.49 37.54
CA VAL A 579 6.44 0.14 36.22
C VAL A 579 5.61 -0.76 35.30
N VAL A 580 4.33 -0.43 35.14
CA VAL A 580 3.39 -1.27 34.40
C VAL A 580 3.71 -1.34 32.90
N ASN A 581 4.18 -0.24 32.30
CA ASN A 581 4.39 -0.15 30.84
C ASN A 581 5.68 -0.82 30.32
N HIS A 582 6.52 -1.37 31.20
CA HIS A 582 7.77 -2.04 30.83
C HIS A 582 7.54 -3.35 30.05
N PRO A 583 8.32 -3.69 29.00
CA PRO A 583 8.15 -4.92 28.22
C PRO A 583 8.26 -6.20 29.07
N GLY A 584 9.09 -6.18 30.10
CA GLY A 584 9.26 -7.28 31.06
C GLY A 584 8.15 -7.41 32.11
N SER A 585 7.17 -6.50 32.14
CA SER A 585 6.01 -6.61 33.02
C SER A 585 4.92 -7.44 32.34
N LEU A 586 4.52 -8.54 32.98
CA LEU A 586 3.33 -9.29 32.58
C LEU A 586 2.09 -8.42 32.83
N ARG A 587 1.46 -7.98 31.74
CA ARG A 587 0.34 -7.03 31.77
C ARG A 587 -0.99 -7.75 31.65
N ALA A 588 -1.93 -7.36 32.50
CA ALA A 588 -3.34 -7.69 32.36
C ALA A 588 -4.13 -6.45 31.93
N PHE A 589 -5.06 -6.65 31.00
CA PHE A 589 -6.00 -5.63 30.55
C PHE A 589 -7.39 -5.96 31.09
N THR A 590 -8.10 -4.95 31.57
CA THR A 590 -9.47 -5.08 32.09
C THR A 590 -10.26 -3.81 31.80
N THR A 591 -11.49 -3.73 32.30
CA THR A 591 -12.36 -2.54 32.16
C THR A 591 -12.39 -1.73 33.45
N TRP A 592 -12.69 -0.44 33.33
CA TRP A 592 -12.98 0.40 34.50
C TRP A 592 -14.10 -0.18 35.36
N ASP A 593 -15.17 -0.69 34.74
CA ASP A 593 -16.30 -1.30 35.45
C ASP A 593 -15.83 -2.46 36.35
N TRP A 594 -14.98 -3.33 35.83
CA TRP A 594 -14.41 -4.42 36.62
C TRP A 594 -13.51 -3.89 37.74
N LEU A 595 -12.54 -3.03 37.43
CA LEU A 595 -11.59 -2.52 38.43
C LEU A 595 -12.32 -1.77 39.55
N SER A 596 -13.23 -0.87 39.19
CA SER A 596 -13.92 0.00 40.14
C SER A 596 -14.83 -0.76 41.10
N ARG A 597 -15.47 -1.85 40.67
CA ARG A 597 -16.28 -2.70 41.56
C ARG A 597 -15.48 -3.37 42.66
N HIS A 598 -14.23 -3.74 42.37
CA HIS A 598 -13.36 -4.45 43.31
C HIS A 598 -12.57 -3.48 44.18
N GLU A 599 -11.96 -2.47 43.57
CA GLU A 599 -11.04 -1.56 44.25
C GLU A 599 -11.75 -0.39 44.94
N TYR A 600 -12.90 0.04 44.41
CA TYR A 600 -13.64 1.22 44.87
C TYR A 600 -15.14 0.94 45.04
N PRO A 601 -15.53 -0.10 45.82
CA PRO A 601 -16.94 -0.34 46.12
C PRO A 601 -17.55 0.95 46.71
N ASP A 602 -18.74 1.32 46.27
CA ASP A 602 -19.48 2.53 46.64
C ASP A 602 -18.96 3.88 46.09
N LYS A 603 -17.84 3.90 45.35
CA LYS A 603 -17.31 5.14 44.72
C LYS A 603 -17.20 5.07 43.20
N GLN A 604 -17.73 4.02 42.57
CA GLN A 604 -17.59 3.73 41.14
C GLN A 604 -17.99 4.91 40.25
N GLU A 605 -19.22 5.42 40.44
CA GLU A 605 -19.77 6.53 39.64
C GLU A 605 -19.04 7.84 39.91
N ALA A 606 -18.78 8.17 41.19
CA ALA A 606 -18.08 9.38 41.59
C ALA A 606 -16.64 9.44 41.06
N MET A 607 -15.92 8.31 41.08
CA MET A 607 -14.58 8.19 40.54
C MET A 607 -14.60 8.29 39.01
N PHE A 608 -15.56 7.63 38.34
CA PHE A 608 -15.69 7.75 36.89
C PHE A 608 -15.97 9.18 36.45
N ALA A 609 -16.88 9.89 37.13
CA ALA A 609 -17.18 11.29 36.87
C ALA A 609 -15.93 12.17 37.06
N THR A 610 -15.14 11.94 38.12
CA THR A 610 -13.86 12.63 38.34
C THR A 610 -12.88 12.40 37.18
N LEU A 611 -12.69 11.14 36.76
CA LEU A 611 -11.79 10.79 35.65
C LEU A 611 -12.25 11.42 34.33
N GLN A 612 -13.56 11.41 34.06
CA GLN A 612 -14.16 12.01 32.88
C GLN A 612 -13.97 13.53 32.85
N GLN A 613 -14.30 14.22 33.94
CA GLN A 613 -14.15 15.67 34.06
C GLN A 613 -12.68 16.09 33.94
N LEU A 614 -11.77 15.40 34.63
CA LEU A 614 -10.34 15.67 34.54
C LEU A 614 -9.81 15.46 33.12
N GLY A 615 -10.17 14.33 32.48
CA GLY A 615 -9.76 14.04 31.12
C GLY A 615 -10.22 15.10 30.12
N LEU A 616 -11.49 15.51 30.21
CA LEU A 616 -12.05 16.57 29.36
C LEU A 616 -11.40 17.93 29.62
N ARG A 617 -11.13 18.28 30.89
CA ARG A 617 -10.46 19.54 31.24
C ARG A 617 -9.04 19.58 30.68
N ILE A 618 -8.26 18.51 30.86
CA ILE A 618 -6.90 18.42 30.31
C ILE A 618 -6.93 18.53 28.79
N ALA A 619 -7.84 17.82 28.11
CA ALA A 619 -7.94 17.83 26.66
C ALA A 619 -8.29 19.22 26.09
N ASN A 620 -9.27 19.90 26.70
CA ASN A 620 -9.64 21.27 26.34
C ASN A 620 -8.50 22.25 26.62
N TYR A 621 -7.85 22.12 27.77
CA TYR A 621 -6.77 23.01 28.18
C TYR A 621 -5.54 22.87 27.28
N ILE A 622 -5.11 21.65 26.96
CA ILE A 622 -4.02 21.39 26.00
C ILE A 622 -4.39 21.98 24.64
N SER A 623 -5.61 21.72 24.15
CA SER A 623 -6.06 22.23 22.84
C SER A 623 -6.08 23.75 22.76
N ALA A 624 -6.37 24.44 23.87
CA ALA A 624 -6.39 25.89 23.92
C ALA A 624 -4.99 26.52 23.98
N ASN A 625 -3.97 25.75 24.34
CA ASN A 625 -2.59 26.22 24.55
C ASN A 625 -1.59 25.70 23.48
N ILE A 626 -2.07 25.03 22.43
CA ILE A 626 -1.27 24.65 21.26
C ILE A 626 -1.86 25.26 19.98
N SER A 627 -0.99 25.56 19.01
CA SER A 627 -1.43 26.13 17.73
C SER A 627 -1.99 25.09 16.76
N GLU A 628 -1.54 23.86 16.90
CA GLU A 628 -1.83 22.76 15.98
C GLU A 628 -3.14 22.06 16.34
N ARG A 629 -3.93 21.70 15.33
CA ARG A 629 -5.09 20.82 15.54
C ARG A 629 -4.65 19.43 15.97
N ILE A 630 -5.25 18.93 17.04
CA ILE A 630 -5.14 17.55 17.52
C ILE A 630 -6.53 16.92 17.62
N CYS A 631 -6.64 15.63 17.32
CA CYS A 631 -7.91 14.91 17.29
C CYS A 631 -8.05 13.81 18.34
N GLU A 632 -6.95 13.39 18.96
CA GLU A 632 -6.90 12.23 19.84
C GLU A 632 -5.89 12.41 20.97
N LEU A 633 -6.28 12.06 22.20
CA LEU A 633 -5.45 12.13 23.40
C LEU A 633 -5.57 10.86 24.24
N GLY A 634 -4.43 10.38 24.72
CA GLY A 634 -4.32 9.30 25.71
C GLY A 634 -3.64 9.84 26.96
N ILE A 635 -4.37 9.95 28.06
CA ILE A 635 -3.88 10.54 29.31
C ILE A 635 -3.68 9.42 30.33
N ASP A 636 -2.46 9.20 30.77
CA ASP A 636 -2.18 8.20 31.80
C ASP A 636 -2.22 8.85 33.18
N VAL A 637 -3.01 8.25 34.07
CA VAL A 637 -3.21 8.70 35.44
C VAL A 637 -3.05 7.56 36.44
N GLY A 638 -2.63 7.89 37.65
CA GLY A 638 -2.68 6.98 38.81
C GLY A 638 -3.73 7.43 39.82
N ILE A 639 -4.20 6.51 40.64
CA ILE A 639 -5.12 6.80 41.74
C ILE A 639 -4.43 6.41 43.04
N ASP A 640 -4.22 7.36 43.95
CA ASP A 640 -3.59 7.08 45.24
C ASP A 640 -4.57 6.44 46.25
N PRO A 641 -4.09 5.98 47.43
CA PRO A 641 -4.96 5.36 48.44
C PRO A 641 -6.05 6.28 49.00
N LEU A 642 -5.93 7.60 48.82
CA LEU A 642 -6.94 8.60 49.21
C LEU A 642 -7.95 8.87 48.08
N CYS A 643 -7.91 8.08 47.00
CA CYS A 643 -8.71 8.23 45.79
C CYS A 643 -8.39 9.52 45.00
N LYS A 644 -7.23 10.16 45.25
CA LYS A 644 -6.82 11.32 44.46
C LYS A 644 -6.20 10.85 43.14
N VAL A 645 -6.62 11.48 42.05
CA VAL A 645 -6.14 11.20 40.70
C VAL A 645 -4.91 12.07 40.42
N TRP A 646 -3.84 11.44 39.92
CA TRP A 646 -2.57 12.08 39.58
C TRP A 646 -2.22 11.87 38.11
N LEU A 647 -1.92 12.95 37.40
CA LEU A 647 -1.50 12.91 36.00
C LEU A 647 -0.06 12.41 35.88
N PHE A 648 0.15 11.31 35.13
CA PHE A 648 1.47 10.76 34.84
C PHE A 648 2.00 11.19 33.48
N GLU A 649 1.19 11.15 32.44
CA GLU A 649 1.59 11.58 31.10
C GLU A 649 0.37 11.84 30.22
N ALA A 650 0.57 12.58 29.12
CA ALA A 650 -0.42 12.67 28.05
C ALA A 650 0.27 12.47 26.71
N ASN A 651 -0.30 11.60 25.89
CA ASN A 651 0.15 11.26 24.55
C ASN A 651 -0.88 11.77 23.54
N MET A 652 -0.41 12.18 22.37
CA MET A 652 -1.25 12.71 21.29
C MET A 652 -0.95 11.97 20.00
N ASN A 653 -1.98 11.80 19.17
CA ASN A 653 -1.94 11.11 17.89
C ASN A 653 -1.53 9.62 18.00
N LYS A 654 -2.24 8.74 17.30
CA LYS A 654 -2.03 7.29 17.28
C LYS A 654 -2.16 6.65 18.67
N ILE A 655 -3.25 6.94 19.37
CA ILE A 655 -3.55 6.25 20.63
C ILE A 655 -4.03 4.84 20.32
N GLY A 656 -3.59 3.87 21.12
CA GLY A 656 -3.99 2.47 20.96
C GLY A 656 -5.49 2.31 21.15
N SER A 657 -6.15 1.76 20.13
CA SER A 657 -7.61 1.61 20.06
C SER A 657 -8.08 0.16 20.16
N THR A 658 -7.19 -0.77 20.53
CA THR A 658 -7.52 -2.20 20.62
C THR A 658 -8.73 -2.42 21.53
N HIS A 659 -9.72 -3.15 21.02
CA HIS A 659 -11.02 -3.40 21.67
C HIS A 659 -11.96 -2.19 21.77
N ARG A 660 -11.64 -1.08 21.10
CA ARG A 660 -12.45 0.15 21.07
C ARG A 660 -12.46 0.82 19.69
N GLU A 661 -12.24 0.03 18.65
CA GLU A 661 -12.07 0.53 17.29
C GLU A 661 -13.33 1.26 16.81
N PHE A 662 -14.52 0.75 17.16
CA PHE A 662 -15.80 1.36 16.79
C PHE A 662 -16.07 2.66 17.55
N GLU A 663 -15.75 2.74 18.83
CA GLU A 663 -15.94 3.94 19.64
C GLU A 663 -15.06 5.09 19.14
N VAL A 664 -13.82 4.77 18.74
CA VAL A 664 -12.93 5.74 18.08
C VAL A 664 -13.51 6.15 16.73
N ALA A 665 -13.86 5.17 15.87
CA ALA A 665 -14.39 5.42 14.53
C ALA A 665 -15.66 6.30 14.54
N GLN A 666 -16.58 6.04 15.47
CA GLN A 666 -17.83 6.78 15.64
C GLN A 666 -17.64 8.26 15.98
N ASN A 667 -16.48 8.63 16.55
CA ASN A 667 -16.15 10.02 16.84
C ASN A 667 -15.26 10.64 15.76
N ILE A 668 -14.20 9.93 15.37
CA ILE A 668 -13.17 10.48 14.48
C ILE A 668 -13.65 10.66 13.04
N VAL A 669 -14.55 9.79 12.54
CA VAL A 669 -15.06 9.91 11.17
C VAL A 669 -15.96 11.13 11.03
N PRO A 670 -16.99 11.35 11.88
CA PRO A 670 -17.74 12.61 11.89
C PRO A 670 -16.84 13.84 12.10
N PHE A 671 -15.83 13.76 12.98
CA PHE A 671 -14.87 14.85 13.14
C PHE A 671 -14.13 15.15 11.83
N ALA A 672 -13.60 14.14 11.15
CA ALA A 672 -12.93 14.31 9.86
C ALA A 672 -13.87 14.95 8.83
N LEU A 673 -15.11 14.49 8.72
CA LEU A 673 -16.12 15.05 7.82
C LEU A 673 -16.42 16.53 8.13
N SER A 674 -16.34 16.95 9.39
CA SER A 674 -16.57 18.35 9.78
C SER A 674 -15.48 19.33 9.31
N LEU A 675 -14.33 18.83 8.84
CA LEU A 675 -13.18 19.64 8.40
C LEU A 675 -13.18 19.97 6.89
N GLN A 676 -14.16 19.46 6.15
CA GLN A 676 -14.22 19.54 4.68
C GLN A 676 -14.64 20.91 4.14
#